data_AF-A0A925UYS8-F1
#
_entry.id   AF-A0A925UYS8-F1
#
_cell.length_a   1.000
_cell.length_b   1.000
_cell.length_c   1.000
_cell.angle_alpha   90.00
_cell.angle_beta   90.00
_cell.angle_gamma   90.00
#
_symmetry.space_group_name_H-M   'P 1'
#
loop_
_entity.id
_entity.type
_entity.pdbx_description
1 polymer ?
#
loop_
_entity_poly.entity_id
_entity_poly.type
_entity_poly.pdbx_seq_one_letter_code
_entity_poly.pdbx_strand_id
1 'polypeptide(L)'
;MPMGFAPLTSAQLETLRTWIKTGGEVDSANVTHWAYVKPVRLPLPVTKNKTWARNGIDNFILARLEKGGLKPSPQASRETLIRRVTLDLIGLPPTLAEIDAFLVDKSPNAYEKVVERLLASKHYGERQAMGWLDLARYADTDGYEKDPGRVVWKYRDWVINAFNANMPHDEFTIEQLAGDLLAKPTMNQMIATGFHRNTMFNTEGGVDPAEARYEMINDRVSTTSTVWLGQTMQCARCHDHKYDPISQKDYFRMYAIFANTEYTASGDKAFGGYKFYEKDMPAPSIQQIAKEKELQALVASLNRTLSAKSQTDGKGKDEWIERAKAGNRWSAFKGTAEATNGISLKPQSDGSLLASGPNTNSVYRIKFPASGKVHALKIQMVPDDSLPQKGVGRGSSGNFLLSRISLKVNGESVALVKPVADFVQEGYSLEGLFDTNGETGWAVYPQVAKRHWLVVRPQTPVPDSATVELELGNESTKYPDHSLGRFTITTSAESDESLQALPDSVSNALLKAAPSEAEQKALNEFYQLNSPTFKPTWDKIKATTAELDALKKSIPMAMVMTEKRGTAVLEAPIHVRGEFLQTSGKVIAGIPATFGKTDAKRVDRLALAKWLVSKDNPLTARVQMNRMWEQYFGTGIVETSENWGKPGTPPTHPELLDWLATEFMAKGWDMKAMHRMIVTSATYRQSSVATKALNDRDPQNRLLARGPRFRL
;
A
#
# COMPACT_ATOMS: atom_id res chain seq x y z
N MET A 1 40.52 -22.34 -9.79
CA MET A 1 41.92 -21.98 -10.10
C MET A 1 41.97 -20.48 -10.36
N PRO A 2 42.83 -19.71 -9.67
CA PRO A 2 42.98 -18.29 -9.96
C PRO A 2 43.42 -18.09 -11.43
N MET A 3 42.98 -17.00 -12.03
CA MET A 3 43.33 -16.64 -13.41
C MET A 3 44.86 -16.47 -13.53
N GLY A 4 45.48 -17.09 -14.54
CA GLY A 4 46.92 -16.95 -14.84
C GLY A 4 47.85 -18.04 -14.32
N PHE A 5 47.34 -19.08 -13.64
CA PHE A 5 48.15 -20.21 -13.18
C PHE A 5 47.86 -21.49 -13.98
N ALA A 6 48.91 -22.28 -14.26
CA ALA A 6 48.76 -23.58 -14.88
C ALA A 6 47.91 -24.51 -13.99
N PRO A 7 47.04 -25.36 -14.57
CA PRO A 7 46.36 -26.42 -13.84
C PRO A 7 47.35 -27.27 -13.04
N LEU A 8 46.96 -27.75 -11.86
CA LEU A 8 47.72 -28.78 -11.17
C LEU A 8 47.83 -29.99 -12.09
N THR A 9 49.03 -30.56 -12.20
CA THR A 9 49.24 -31.76 -13.01
C THR A 9 48.50 -32.95 -12.41
N SER A 10 48.19 -33.96 -13.23
CA SER A 10 47.57 -35.20 -12.73
C SER A 10 48.35 -35.84 -11.58
N ALA A 11 49.69 -35.75 -11.61
CA ALA A 11 50.55 -36.23 -10.53
C ALA A 11 50.41 -35.41 -9.23
N GLN A 12 50.31 -34.08 -9.33
CA GLN A 12 50.06 -33.22 -8.17
C GLN A 12 48.67 -33.48 -7.58
N LEU A 13 47.65 -33.66 -8.43
CA LEU A 13 46.30 -34.02 -7.99
C LEU A 13 46.29 -35.39 -7.30
N GLU A 14 47.01 -36.38 -7.83
CA GLU A 14 47.08 -37.71 -7.21
C GLU A 14 47.87 -37.69 -5.89
N THR A 15 48.90 -36.85 -5.79
CA THR A 15 49.64 -36.61 -4.55
C THR A 15 48.72 -36.03 -3.48
N LEU A 16 47.92 -35.02 -3.82
CA LEU A 16 46.95 -34.43 -2.90
C LEU A 16 45.85 -35.43 -2.52
N ARG A 17 45.33 -36.21 -3.48
CA ARG A 17 44.35 -37.28 -3.21
C ARG A 17 44.91 -38.34 -2.28
N THR A 18 46.16 -38.75 -2.48
CA THR A 18 46.85 -39.72 -1.63
C THR A 18 47.03 -39.16 -0.24
N TRP A 19 47.55 -37.94 -0.11
CA TRP A 19 47.71 -37.25 1.17
C TRP A 19 46.39 -37.16 1.95
N ILE A 20 45.27 -36.83 1.28
CA ILE A 20 43.93 -36.83 1.89
C ILE A 20 43.52 -38.26 2.33
N LYS A 21 43.67 -39.26 1.45
CA LYS A 21 43.26 -40.65 1.73
C LYS A 21 44.08 -41.31 2.85
N THR A 22 45.35 -40.95 2.99
CA THR A 22 46.24 -41.48 4.03
C THR A 22 46.13 -40.74 5.36
N GLY A 23 45.14 -39.84 5.52
CA GLY A 23 44.90 -39.12 6.77
C GLY A 23 45.93 -38.02 7.04
N GLY A 24 46.43 -37.36 5.98
CA GLY A 24 47.34 -36.23 6.10
C GLY A 24 46.90 -35.25 7.18
N GLU A 25 47.78 -35.01 8.15
CA GLU A 25 47.46 -34.16 9.30
C GLU A 25 47.25 -32.72 8.82
N VAL A 26 46.03 -32.23 9.04
CA VAL A 26 45.72 -30.81 8.93
C VAL A 26 45.65 -30.29 10.36
N ASP A 27 46.38 -29.22 10.67
CA ASP A 27 46.32 -28.58 11.98
C ASP A 27 44.88 -28.19 12.30
N SER A 28 44.19 -29.03 13.08
CA SER A 28 42.74 -28.93 13.33
C SER A 28 42.33 -27.61 13.98
N ALA A 29 43.25 -26.93 14.67
CA ALA A 29 43.04 -25.57 15.18
C ALA A 29 42.89 -24.51 14.06
N ASN A 30 43.31 -24.83 12.84
CA ASN A 30 43.24 -24.02 11.62
C ASN A 30 42.22 -24.53 10.57
N VAL A 31 41.49 -25.64 10.82
CA VAL A 31 40.65 -26.29 9.79
C VAL A 31 39.24 -25.69 9.66
N THR A 32 38.59 -25.29 10.76
CA THR A 32 37.23 -24.73 10.71
C THR A 32 37.20 -23.34 11.30
N HIS A 33 36.84 -22.35 10.46
CA HIS A 33 36.72 -20.96 10.86
C HIS A 33 35.70 -20.81 12.00
N TRP A 34 35.99 -19.99 13.02
CA TRP A 34 35.15 -19.82 14.21
C TRP A 34 33.69 -19.49 13.89
N ALA A 35 33.46 -18.74 12.80
CA ALA A 35 32.14 -18.34 12.33
C ALA A 35 31.27 -19.52 11.85
N TYR A 36 31.88 -20.67 11.50
CA TYR A 36 31.20 -21.87 11.01
C TYR A 36 31.02 -22.94 12.09
N VAL A 37 31.45 -22.64 13.32
CA VAL A 37 31.26 -23.52 14.48
C VAL A 37 30.13 -22.95 15.35
N LYS A 38 29.19 -23.80 15.74
CA LYS A 38 28.06 -23.42 16.61
C LYS A 38 28.55 -22.79 17.93
N PRO A 39 27.91 -21.71 18.42
CA PRO A 39 28.33 -21.05 19.66
C PRO A 39 28.13 -21.96 20.88
N VAL A 40 29.07 -21.88 21.82
CA VAL A 40 29.04 -22.69 23.05
C VAL A 40 28.82 -21.79 24.26
N ARG A 41 27.91 -22.21 25.16
CA ARG A 41 27.66 -21.48 26.40
C ARG A 41 28.81 -21.72 27.39
N LEU A 42 29.69 -20.74 27.52
CA LEU A 42 30.82 -20.80 28.45
C LEU A 42 30.41 -20.39 29.88
N PRO A 43 31.06 -20.94 30.91
CA PRO A 43 30.91 -20.45 32.28
C PRO A 43 31.43 -19.01 32.39
N LEU A 44 30.87 -18.24 33.33
CA LEU A 44 31.33 -16.87 33.56
C LEU A 44 32.78 -16.87 34.08
N PRO A 45 33.67 -16.02 33.54
CA PRO A 45 35.04 -15.90 34.02
C PRO A 45 35.12 -15.46 35.48
N VAL A 46 36.08 -16.02 36.21
CA VAL A 46 36.42 -15.60 37.57
C VAL A 46 37.30 -14.36 37.49
N THR A 47 36.85 -13.26 38.10
CA THR A 47 37.54 -11.97 38.10
C THR A 47 38.02 -11.58 39.51
N LYS A 48 39.07 -10.76 39.60
CA LYS A 48 39.59 -10.26 40.88
C LYS A 48 38.65 -9.24 41.48
N ASN A 49 38.14 -8.29 40.69
CA ASN A 49 37.20 -7.27 41.16
C ASN A 49 35.74 -7.72 41.02
N LYS A 50 35.26 -8.53 41.98
CA LYS A 50 33.88 -9.05 42.00
C LYS A 50 32.82 -7.96 42.16
N THR A 51 33.15 -6.82 42.75
CA THR A 51 32.19 -5.73 43.03
C THR A 51 31.90 -4.84 41.83
N TRP A 52 32.73 -4.87 40.78
CA TRP A 52 32.51 -4.06 39.59
C TRP A 52 31.49 -4.70 38.63
N ALA A 53 31.52 -6.03 38.50
CA ALA A 53 30.66 -6.74 37.56
C ALA A 53 29.20 -6.74 38.02
N ARG A 54 28.29 -6.31 37.15
CA ARG A 54 26.83 -6.30 37.39
C ARG A 54 26.12 -7.47 36.73
N ASN A 55 26.62 -7.94 35.60
CA ASN A 55 26.11 -9.10 34.88
C ASN A 55 27.22 -9.81 34.10
N GLY A 56 26.86 -10.87 33.36
CA GLY A 56 27.82 -11.71 32.64
C GLY A 56 28.70 -10.97 31.63
N ILE A 57 28.22 -9.89 30.99
CA ILE A 57 29.03 -9.06 30.08
C ILE A 57 30.25 -8.54 30.81
N ASP A 58 30.04 -8.01 32.02
CA ASP A 58 31.10 -7.41 32.81
C ASP A 58 32.14 -8.43 33.27
N ASN A 59 31.75 -9.69 33.50
CA ASN A 59 32.70 -10.75 33.83
C ASN A 59 33.69 -11.01 32.69
N PHE A 60 33.22 -11.11 31.44
CA PHE A 60 34.08 -11.33 30.29
C PHE A 60 34.99 -10.12 30.00
N ILE A 61 34.44 -8.92 30.05
CA ILE A 61 35.22 -7.68 29.82
C ILE A 61 36.27 -7.51 30.91
N LEU A 62 35.89 -7.64 32.19
CA LEU A 62 36.83 -7.47 33.29
C LEU A 62 37.94 -8.52 33.26
N ALA A 63 37.63 -9.78 32.96
CA ALA A 63 38.66 -10.82 32.81
C ALA A 63 39.67 -10.47 31.71
N ARG A 64 39.20 -9.94 30.57
CA ARG A 64 40.07 -9.50 29.47
C ARG A 64 40.95 -8.31 29.86
N LEU A 65 40.40 -7.35 30.61
CA LEU A 65 41.13 -6.19 31.11
C LEU A 65 42.18 -6.58 32.15
N GLU A 66 41.82 -7.42 33.12
CA GLU A 66 42.73 -7.93 34.16
C GLU A 66 43.90 -8.71 33.55
N LYS A 67 43.64 -9.56 32.54
CA LYS A 67 44.68 -10.27 31.78
C LYS A 67 45.62 -9.29 31.06
N GLY A 68 45.11 -8.16 30.60
CA GLY A 68 45.88 -7.09 29.94
C GLY A 68 46.55 -6.09 30.90
N GLY A 69 46.41 -6.27 32.22
CA GLY A 69 46.88 -5.30 33.22
C GLY A 69 46.18 -3.94 33.13
N LEU A 70 44.94 -3.91 32.63
CA LEU A 70 44.11 -2.71 32.53
C LEU A 70 43.02 -2.72 33.61
N LYS A 71 42.54 -1.52 33.95
CA LYS A 71 41.40 -1.33 34.85
C LYS A 71 40.26 -0.66 34.09
N PRO A 72 38.99 -1.01 34.39
CA PRO A 72 37.86 -0.26 33.89
C PRO A 72 37.90 1.20 34.33
N SER A 73 37.33 2.07 33.51
CA SER A 73 37.11 3.48 33.85
C SER A 73 36.02 3.61 34.91
N PRO A 74 36.01 4.71 35.69
CA PRO A 74 34.93 4.96 36.63
C PRO A 74 33.58 5.08 35.90
N GLN A 75 32.49 4.89 36.62
CA GLN A 75 31.15 5.11 36.08
C GLN A 75 30.99 6.57 35.60
N ALA A 76 30.27 6.77 34.50
CA ALA A 76 29.91 8.10 34.02
C ALA A 76 28.99 8.83 35.02
N SER A 77 28.92 10.17 34.90
CA SER A 77 28.00 10.98 35.69
C SER A 77 26.55 10.59 35.40
N ARG A 78 25.63 10.90 36.33
CA ARG A 78 24.22 10.56 36.16
C ARG A 78 23.60 11.27 34.95
N GLU A 79 23.94 12.53 34.74
CA GLU A 79 23.54 13.34 33.58
C GLU A 79 23.99 12.70 32.26
N THR A 80 25.24 12.22 32.23
CA THR A 80 25.78 11.50 31.08
C THR A 80 25.02 10.20 30.82
N LEU A 81 24.74 9.44 31.88
CA LEU A 81 24.05 8.15 31.78
C LEU A 81 22.63 8.29 31.25
N ILE A 82 21.82 9.22 31.80
CA ILE A 82 20.45 9.41 31.32
C ILE A 82 20.43 9.90 29.87
N ARG A 83 21.31 10.84 29.49
CA ARG A 83 21.40 11.31 28.10
C ARG A 83 21.74 10.16 27.15
N ARG A 84 22.78 9.39 27.48
CA ARG A 84 23.25 8.26 26.65
C ARG A 84 22.17 7.21 26.46
N VAL A 85 21.57 6.72 27.55
CA VAL A 85 20.59 5.62 27.47
C VAL A 85 19.29 6.03 26.79
N THR A 86 18.86 7.29 26.94
CA THR A 86 17.68 7.80 26.24
C THR A 86 17.92 7.86 24.74
N LEU A 87 19.07 8.42 24.29
CA LEU A 87 19.42 8.46 22.88
C LEU A 87 19.58 7.05 22.28
N ASP A 88 20.21 6.13 22.99
CA ASP A 88 20.47 4.80 22.45
C ASP A 88 19.19 3.96 22.34
N LEU A 89 18.29 4.03 23.34
CA LEU A 89 17.07 3.23 23.37
C LEU A 89 15.93 3.82 22.55
N ILE A 90 15.77 5.15 22.54
CA ILE A 90 14.61 5.79 21.90
C ILE A 90 14.96 6.88 20.88
N GLY A 91 16.25 7.17 20.66
CA GLY A 91 16.70 8.12 19.62
C GLY A 91 16.45 9.60 19.93
N LEU A 92 15.95 9.93 21.13
CA LEU A 92 15.57 11.28 21.55
C LEU A 92 16.37 11.70 22.79
N PRO A 93 16.68 13.00 22.98
CA PRO A 93 17.26 13.47 24.23
C PRO A 93 16.22 13.42 25.37
N PRO A 94 16.64 13.23 26.63
CA PRO A 94 15.73 13.34 27.76
C PRO A 94 15.30 14.79 27.95
N THR A 95 14.06 14.99 28.42
CA THR A 95 13.57 16.30 28.87
C THR A 95 14.25 16.73 30.17
N LEU A 96 14.27 18.03 30.46
CA LEU A 96 14.82 18.55 31.72
C LEU A 96 14.14 17.93 32.95
N ALA A 97 12.81 17.76 32.91
CA ALA A 97 12.05 17.13 33.98
C ALA A 97 12.46 15.66 34.22
N GLU A 98 12.77 14.90 33.17
CA GLU A 98 13.25 13.52 33.31
C GLU A 98 14.67 13.46 33.87
N ILE A 99 15.53 14.43 33.52
CA ILE A 99 16.86 14.58 34.11
C ILE A 99 16.72 14.86 35.61
N ASP A 100 15.96 15.88 35.99
CA ASP A 100 15.78 16.26 37.40
C ASP A 100 15.19 15.11 38.23
N ALA A 101 14.15 14.44 37.71
CA ALA A 101 13.55 13.27 38.36
C ALA A 101 14.57 12.14 38.59
N PHE A 102 15.43 11.86 37.59
CA PHE A 102 16.49 10.88 37.74
C PHE A 102 17.57 11.34 38.72
N LEU A 103 17.99 12.60 38.70
CA LEU A 103 19.03 13.10 39.60
C LEU A 103 18.59 13.07 41.08
N VAL A 104 17.31 13.32 41.34
CA VAL A 104 16.72 13.28 42.69
C VAL A 104 16.50 11.85 43.17
N ASP A 105 16.15 10.89 42.30
CA ASP A 105 15.97 9.49 42.71
C ASP A 105 17.29 8.82 43.16
N LYS A 106 17.45 8.67 44.48
CA LYS A 106 18.61 8.01 45.11
C LYS A 106 18.42 6.52 45.34
N SER A 107 17.30 5.93 44.91
CA SER A 107 17.09 4.49 45.07
C SER A 107 18.15 3.67 44.34
N PRO A 108 18.53 2.49 44.85
CA PRO A 108 19.56 1.64 44.22
C PRO A 108 19.25 1.24 42.77
N ASN A 109 17.96 1.24 42.39
CA ASN A 109 17.47 0.88 41.07
C ASN A 109 17.00 2.09 40.23
N ALA A 110 17.38 3.32 40.58
CA ALA A 110 16.95 4.53 39.88
C ALA A 110 17.27 4.50 38.37
N TYR A 111 18.43 3.96 37.98
CA TYR A 111 18.81 3.87 36.57
C TYR A 111 17.99 2.80 35.83
N GLU A 112 17.75 1.67 36.47
CA GLU A 112 16.93 0.59 35.93
C GLU A 112 15.49 1.07 35.69
N LYS A 113 14.91 1.88 36.59
CA LYS A 113 13.59 2.51 36.34
C LYS A 113 13.57 3.36 35.08
N VAL A 114 14.64 4.12 34.81
CA VAL A 114 14.77 4.88 33.55
C VAL A 114 14.81 3.93 32.36
N VAL A 115 15.60 2.86 32.43
CA VAL A 115 15.67 1.83 31.37
C VAL A 115 14.31 1.20 31.10
N GLU A 116 13.58 0.75 32.13
CA GLU A 116 12.25 0.15 31.95
C GLU A 116 11.27 1.12 31.28
N ARG A 117 11.27 2.38 31.72
CA ARG A 117 10.43 3.43 31.13
C ARG A 117 10.75 3.65 29.64
N LEU A 118 12.03 3.64 29.27
CA LEU A 118 12.46 3.82 27.88
C LEU A 118 12.13 2.60 27.01
N LEU A 119 12.32 1.38 27.52
CA LEU A 119 11.95 0.15 26.82
C LEU A 119 10.44 0.00 26.62
N ALA A 120 9.63 0.62 27.49
CA ALA A 120 8.18 0.70 27.36
C ALA A 120 7.70 1.83 26.43
N SER A 121 8.57 2.74 26.01
CA SER A 121 8.22 3.87 25.14
C SER A 121 7.89 3.39 23.72
N LYS A 122 6.90 4.02 23.07
CA LYS A 122 6.61 3.80 21.63
C LYS A 122 7.80 4.17 20.72
N HIS A 123 8.65 5.09 21.17
CA HIS A 123 9.83 5.55 20.45
C HIS A 123 10.96 4.50 20.45
N TYR A 124 10.88 3.47 21.31
CA TYR A 124 11.79 2.34 21.27
C TYR A 124 11.74 1.65 19.91
N GLY A 125 10.54 1.28 19.44
CA GLY A 125 10.34 0.61 18.17
C GLY A 125 10.79 1.45 16.98
N GLU A 126 10.54 2.76 17.01
CA GLU A 126 11.04 3.70 15.99
C GLU A 126 12.57 3.70 15.94
N ARG A 127 13.24 3.79 17.09
CA ARG A 127 14.71 3.78 17.16
C ARG A 127 15.31 2.46 16.68
N GLN A 128 14.79 1.33 17.15
CA GLN A 128 15.33 0.02 16.78
C GLN A 128 15.02 -0.35 15.32
N ALA A 129 13.89 0.11 14.78
CA ALA A 129 13.52 -0.14 13.39
C ALA A 129 14.47 0.52 12.38
N MET A 130 15.07 1.68 12.69
CA MET A 130 15.91 2.41 11.72
C MET A 130 17.03 1.53 11.14
N GLY A 131 17.86 0.93 12.00
CA GLY A 131 18.95 0.07 11.53
C GLY A 131 18.44 -1.20 10.84
N TRP A 132 17.26 -1.71 11.23
CA TRP A 132 16.65 -2.85 10.55
C TRP A 132 16.12 -2.51 9.15
N LEU A 133 15.57 -1.31 8.98
CA LEU A 133 15.03 -0.84 7.71
C LEU A 133 16.15 -0.59 6.68
N ASP A 134 17.33 -0.16 7.14
CA ASP A 134 18.53 -0.10 6.30
C ASP A 134 18.92 -1.50 5.80
N LEU A 135 18.97 -2.50 6.69
CA LEU A 135 19.24 -3.90 6.33
C LEU A 135 18.18 -4.48 5.39
N ALA A 136 16.93 -4.07 5.56
CA ALA A 136 15.82 -4.45 4.69
C ALA A 136 15.82 -3.69 3.35
N ARG A 137 16.73 -2.73 3.16
CA ARG A 137 16.81 -1.84 1.98
C ARG A 137 15.51 -1.09 1.73
N TYR A 138 14.90 -0.65 2.82
CA TYR A 138 13.67 0.14 2.76
C TYR A 138 13.93 1.46 2.01
N ALA A 139 13.02 1.80 1.11
CA ALA A 139 12.99 3.07 0.38
C ALA A 139 11.55 3.35 -0.04
N ASP A 140 11.16 4.62 -0.13
CA ASP A 140 9.81 4.99 -0.57
C ASP A 140 9.65 4.99 -2.11
N THR A 141 10.68 4.60 -2.85
CA THR A 141 10.73 4.52 -4.32
C THR A 141 11.32 3.19 -4.82
N ASP A 142 11.20 2.89 -6.12
CA ASP A 142 11.56 1.59 -6.74
C ASP A 142 13.05 1.42 -7.09
N GLY A 143 13.84 2.51 -7.16
CA GLY A 143 15.29 2.53 -7.28
C GLY A 143 15.88 2.43 -8.69
N TYR A 144 15.07 2.29 -9.75
CA TYR A 144 15.50 2.24 -11.16
C TYR A 144 15.15 3.52 -11.94
N GLU A 145 15.47 3.60 -13.23
CA GLU A 145 15.37 4.78 -14.11
C GLU A 145 14.18 5.73 -13.82
N LYS A 146 12.95 5.21 -13.76
CA LYS A 146 11.73 6.00 -13.54
C LYS A 146 11.46 6.36 -12.08
N ASP A 147 12.09 5.63 -11.16
CA ASP A 147 12.01 5.73 -9.70
C ASP A 147 10.64 6.14 -9.14
N PRO A 148 9.53 5.50 -9.53
CA PRO A 148 8.22 5.87 -9.00
C PRO A 148 8.12 5.58 -7.50
N GLY A 149 7.24 6.31 -6.82
CA GLY A 149 6.91 6.03 -5.43
C GLY A 149 6.21 4.69 -5.26
N ARG A 150 6.48 3.98 -4.16
CA ARG A 150 5.87 2.68 -3.82
C ARG A 150 5.19 2.71 -2.46
N VAL A 151 4.15 1.88 -2.30
CA VAL A 151 3.38 1.79 -1.04
C VAL A 151 3.97 0.69 -0.16
N VAL A 152 5.09 0.99 0.51
CA VAL A 152 5.83 0.03 1.34
C VAL A 152 5.81 0.35 2.84
N TRP A 153 5.30 1.53 3.23
CA TRP A 153 5.25 2.00 4.61
C TRP A 153 4.48 1.06 5.58
N LYS A 154 3.60 0.19 5.07
CA LYS A 154 2.95 -0.87 5.87
C LYS A 154 3.96 -1.85 6.46
N TYR A 155 5.02 -2.19 5.72
CA TYR A 155 6.11 -3.01 6.21
C TYR A 155 6.94 -2.27 7.27
N ARG A 156 7.25 -0.98 7.06
CA ARG A 156 7.90 -0.13 8.06
C ARG A 156 7.13 -0.11 9.37
N ASP A 157 5.83 0.15 9.31
CA ASP A 157 4.96 0.18 10.49
C ASP A 157 4.91 -1.19 11.18
N TRP A 158 4.91 -2.28 10.42
CA TRP A 158 5.03 -3.63 10.97
C TRP A 158 6.35 -3.83 11.74
N VAL A 159 7.49 -3.41 11.18
CA VAL A 159 8.81 -3.51 11.87
C VAL A 159 8.81 -2.72 13.18
N ILE A 160 8.34 -1.47 13.15
CA ILE A 160 8.24 -0.61 14.36
C ILE A 160 7.37 -1.28 15.43
N ASN A 161 6.21 -1.81 15.03
CA ASN A 161 5.29 -2.47 15.94
C ASN A 161 5.86 -3.78 16.50
N ALA A 162 6.58 -4.57 15.69
CA ALA A 162 7.22 -5.80 16.13
C ALA A 162 8.26 -5.53 17.24
N PHE A 163 9.11 -4.51 17.07
CA PHE A 163 10.04 -4.09 18.12
C PHE A 163 9.30 -3.59 19.37
N ASN A 164 8.29 -2.74 19.22
CA ASN A 164 7.52 -2.22 20.36
C ASN A 164 6.82 -3.33 21.15
N ALA A 165 6.27 -4.33 20.46
CA ALA A 165 5.65 -5.51 21.05
C ALA A 165 6.67 -6.49 21.67
N ASN A 166 7.97 -6.27 21.48
CA ASN A 166 9.03 -7.20 21.83
C ASN A 166 8.82 -8.59 21.21
N MET A 167 8.44 -8.62 19.93
CA MET A 167 8.34 -9.87 19.18
C MET A 167 9.68 -10.63 19.28
N PRO A 168 9.67 -11.92 19.67
CA PRO A 168 10.86 -12.76 19.65
C PRO A 168 11.55 -12.71 18.28
N HIS A 169 12.89 -12.58 18.26
CA HIS A 169 13.62 -12.41 17.00
C HIS A 169 13.52 -13.62 16.05
N ASP A 170 13.26 -14.81 16.60
CA ASP A 170 12.95 -16.01 15.80
C ASP A 170 11.62 -15.89 15.06
N GLU A 171 10.55 -15.48 15.74
CA GLU A 171 9.26 -15.17 15.12
C GLU A 171 9.40 -14.03 14.10
N PHE A 172 10.07 -12.93 14.49
CA PHE A 172 10.34 -11.79 13.62
C PHE A 172 11.08 -12.19 12.33
N THR A 173 12.03 -13.12 12.41
CA THR A 173 12.73 -13.67 11.25
C THR A 173 11.80 -14.54 10.39
N ILE A 174 11.03 -15.43 11.02
CA ILE A 174 10.13 -16.35 10.33
C ILE A 174 9.04 -15.59 9.56
N GLU A 175 8.41 -14.59 10.18
CA GLU A 175 7.36 -13.82 9.52
C GLU A 175 7.89 -13.04 8.31
N GLN A 176 9.09 -12.46 8.40
CA GLN A 176 9.68 -11.70 7.28
C GLN A 176 10.10 -12.57 6.10
N LEU A 177 10.59 -13.78 6.36
CA LEU A 177 11.02 -14.68 5.29
C LEU A 177 9.88 -15.51 4.72
N ALA A 178 8.86 -15.83 5.52
CA ALA A 178 7.90 -16.88 5.21
C ALA A 178 6.52 -16.70 5.87
N GLY A 179 6.13 -15.49 6.26
CA GLY A 179 4.85 -15.23 6.92
C GLY A 179 3.63 -15.69 6.13
N ASP A 180 3.65 -15.65 4.80
CA ASP A 180 2.60 -16.14 3.90
C ASP A 180 2.48 -17.69 3.86
N LEU A 181 3.53 -18.39 4.30
CA LEU A 181 3.59 -19.85 4.40
C LEU A 181 3.17 -20.39 5.77
N LEU A 182 2.88 -19.51 6.74
CA LEU A 182 2.36 -19.93 8.04
C LEU A 182 0.94 -20.51 7.90
N ALA A 183 0.54 -21.33 8.88
CA ALA A 183 -0.80 -21.89 8.90
C ALA A 183 -1.83 -20.78 9.16
N LYS A 184 -2.70 -20.53 8.18
CA LYS A 184 -3.71 -19.45 8.22
C LYS A 184 -3.07 -18.08 8.52
N PRO A 185 -2.22 -17.57 7.62
CA PRO A 185 -1.42 -16.40 7.89
C PRO A 185 -2.30 -15.17 8.13
N THR A 186 -1.96 -14.40 9.16
CA THR A 186 -2.61 -13.11 9.43
C THR A 186 -2.18 -12.07 8.40
N MET A 187 -2.91 -10.96 8.30
CA MET A 187 -2.52 -9.84 7.44
C MET A 187 -1.15 -9.28 7.81
N ASN A 188 -0.84 -9.16 9.11
CA ASN A 188 0.46 -8.68 9.57
C ASN A 188 1.60 -9.64 9.18
N GLN A 189 1.38 -10.95 9.27
CA GLN A 189 2.34 -11.96 8.81
C GLN A 189 2.59 -11.89 7.30
N MET A 190 1.55 -11.63 6.51
CA MET A 190 1.73 -11.40 5.07
C MET A 190 2.51 -10.09 4.82
N ILE A 191 2.18 -8.99 5.52
CA ILE A 191 2.90 -7.71 5.41
C ILE A 191 4.38 -7.84 5.80
N ALA A 192 4.70 -8.67 6.79
CA ALA A 192 6.09 -8.93 7.23
C ALA A 192 6.98 -9.38 6.07
N THR A 193 6.44 -10.15 5.12
CA THR A 193 7.16 -10.60 3.92
C THR A 193 7.61 -9.48 2.99
N GLY A 194 7.17 -8.24 3.26
CA GLY A 194 7.65 -7.02 2.64
C GLY A 194 9.18 -6.85 2.67
N PHE A 195 9.88 -7.51 3.61
CA PHE A 195 11.36 -7.55 3.64
C PHE A 195 11.97 -7.88 2.28
N HIS A 196 11.43 -8.89 1.58
CA HIS A 196 11.89 -9.31 0.25
C HIS A 196 11.16 -8.66 -0.92
N ARG A 197 10.25 -7.74 -0.64
CA ARG A 197 9.63 -6.84 -1.62
C ARG A 197 10.33 -5.49 -1.71
N ASN A 198 11.29 -5.19 -0.81
CA ASN A 198 12.15 -4.01 -0.89
C ASN A 198 13.21 -4.09 -1.98
N THR A 199 13.45 -5.28 -2.56
CA THR A 199 14.29 -5.48 -3.75
C THR A 199 13.92 -4.46 -4.84
N MET A 200 14.92 -3.79 -5.40
CA MET A 200 14.69 -2.81 -6.47
C MET A 200 13.95 -3.47 -7.63
N PHE A 201 13.04 -2.71 -8.25
CA PHE A 201 12.12 -3.25 -9.24
C PHE A 201 12.23 -2.49 -10.56
N ASN A 202 12.66 -3.18 -11.63
CA ASN A 202 12.86 -2.54 -12.92
C ASN A 202 11.54 -2.44 -13.71
N THR A 203 11.10 -1.21 -13.99
CA THR A 203 9.85 -0.88 -14.72
C THR A 203 10.08 -0.22 -16.08
N GLU A 204 11.33 -0.19 -16.54
CA GLU A 204 11.73 0.35 -17.83
C GLU A 204 11.06 -0.40 -19.00
N GLY A 205 10.83 0.30 -20.11
CA GLY A 205 10.31 -0.33 -21.33
C GLY A 205 11.41 -1.15 -21.99
N GLY A 206 11.14 -2.41 -22.36
CA GLY A 206 12.15 -3.29 -22.97
C GLY A 206 12.87 -4.24 -22.02
N VAL A 207 12.59 -4.19 -20.71
CA VAL A 207 13.16 -5.11 -19.72
C VAL A 207 12.82 -6.57 -20.06
N ASP A 208 13.84 -7.45 -20.07
CA ASP A 208 13.62 -8.89 -20.13
C ASP A 208 13.08 -9.38 -18.76
N PRO A 209 11.85 -9.93 -18.69
CA PRO A 209 11.27 -10.38 -17.42
C PRO A 209 12.06 -11.52 -16.76
N ALA A 210 12.79 -12.33 -17.54
CA ALA A 210 13.63 -13.41 -17.01
C ALA A 210 14.90 -12.86 -16.36
N GLU A 211 15.53 -11.86 -16.96
CA GLU A 211 16.69 -11.16 -16.40
C GLU A 211 16.30 -10.40 -15.12
N ALA A 212 15.22 -9.61 -15.16
CA ALA A 212 14.74 -8.88 -13.99
C ALA A 212 14.45 -9.82 -12.82
N ARG A 213 13.78 -10.95 -13.10
CA ARG A 213 13.50 -11.98 -12.11
C ARG A 213 14.78 -12.60 -11.54
N TYR A 214 15.76 -12.88 -12.40
CA TYR A 214 17.05 -13.45 -12.00
C TYR A 214 17.79 -12.51 -11.03
N GLU A 215 17.90 -11.23 -11.36
CA GLU A 215 18.54 -10.23 -10.48
C GLU A 215 17.79 -10.06 -9.15
N MET A 216 16.46 -10.04 -9.17
CA MET A 216 15.67 -9.98 -7.93
C MET A 216 15.92 -11.16 -7.01
N ILE A 217 16.05 -12.38 -7.55
CA ILE A 217 16.32 -13.57 -6.74
C ILE A 217 17.76 -13.54 -6.19
N ASN A 218 18.73 -13.13 -7.01
CA ASN A 218 20.12 -12.97 -6.56
C ASN A 218 20.23 -11.97 -5.41
N ASP A 219 19.49 -10.86 -5.50
CA ASP A 219 19.39 -9.85 -4.46
C ASP A 219 18.80 -10.42 -3.16
N ARG A 220 17.77 -11.28 -3.23
CA ARG A 220 17.19 -11.95 -2.05
C ARG A 220 18.16 -12.89 -1.36
N VAL A 221 18.92 -13.68 -2.14
CA VAL A 221 19.99 -14.55 -1.61
C VAL A 221 21.08 -13.71 -0.94
N SER A 222 21.55 -12.67 -1.63
CA SER A 222 22.55 -11.72 -1.15
C SER A 222 22.13 -11.05 0.16
N THR A 223 20.90 -10.53 0.20
CA THR A 223 20.35 -9.86 1.38
C THR A 223 20.19 -10.82 2.54
N THR A 224 19.61 -12.02 2.31
CA THR A 224 19.40 -12.99 3.39
C THR A 224 20.72 -13.46 4.01
N SER A 225 21.72 -13.76 3.18
CA SER A 225 23.05 -14.19 3.64
C SER A 225 23.79 -13.08 4.38
N THR A 226 23.70 -11.83 3.91
CA THR A 226 24.34 -10.70 4.58
C THR A 226 23.63 -10.38 5.91
N VAL A 227 22.30 -10.32 5.90
CA VAL A 227 21.50 -9.92 7.06
C VAL A 227 21.52 -11.00 8.14
N TRP A 228 21.18 -12.25 7.87
CA TRP A 228 21.13 -13.24 8.96
C TRP A 228 22.46 -13.96 9.19
N LEU A 229 23.25 -14.20 8.15
CA LEU A 229 24.48 -14.99 8.29
C LEU A 229 25.74 -14.12 8.44
N GLY A 230 25.68 -12.82 8.16
CA GLY A 230 26.88 -11.98 8.14
C GLY A 230 27.89 -12.45 7.08
N GLN A 231 27.40 -13.00 5.97
CA GLN A 231 28.21 -13.61 4.92
C GLN A 231 28.00 -12.92 3.57
N THR A 232 29.11 -12.60 2.90
CA THR A 232 29.10 -12.07 1.53
C THR A 232 29.09 -13.21 0.51
N MET A 233 27.92 -13.80 0.24
CA MET A 233 27.80 -14.93 -0.69
C MET A 233 27.82 -14.53 -2.18
N GLN A 234 27.87 -13.24 -2.52
CA GLN A 234 27.64 -12.75 -3.88
C GLN A 234 28.70 -13.22 -4.88
N CYS A 235 29.97 -13.38 -4.46
CA CYS A 235 30.99 -13.96 -5.33
C CYS A 235 30.65 -15.39 -5.77
N ALA A 236 29.92 -16.14 -4.92
CA ALA A 236 29.48 -17.51 -5.20
C ALA A 236 28.47 -17.59 -6.35
N ARG A 237 27.90 -16.46 -6.81
CA ARG A 237 27.04 -16.40 -7.99
C ARG A 237 27.76 -16.85 -9.27
N CYS A 238 29.01 -16.41 -9.45
CA CYS A 238 29.74 -16.62 -10.71
C CYS A 238 30.75 -17.77 -10.65
N HIS A 239 31.32 -18.04 -9.49
CA HIS A 239 32.31 -19.09 -9.25
C HIS A 239 32.31 -19.47 -7.77
N ASP A 240 32.94 -20.57 -7.35
CA ASP A 240 33.08 -20.87 -5.90
C ASP A 240 33.69 -19.69 -5.15
N HIS A 241 33.19 -19.39 -3.94
CA HIS A 241 33.64 -18.23 -3.18
C HIS A 241 35.16 -18.26 -2.97
N LYS A 242 35.82 -17.10 -3.12
CA LYS A 242 37.28 -17.02 -3.23
C LYS A 242 38.01 -17.50 -1.97
N TYR A 243 37.45 -17.23 -0.79
CA TYR A 243 38.13 -17.46 0.49
C TYR A 243 37.39 -18.44 1.41
N ASP A 244 36.07 -18.44 1.32
CA ASP A 244 35.18 -19.16 2.22
C ASP A 244 34.69 -20.43 1.53
N PRO A 245 34.44 -21.51 2.29
CA PRO A 245 34.02 -22.79 1.73
C PRO A 245 32.54 -22.73 1.32
N ILE A 246 32.20 -21.87 0.38
CA ILE A 246 30.85 -21.68 -0.16
C ILE A 246 30.95 -21.93 -1.66
N SER A 247 30.41 -23.04 -2.12
CA SER A 247 30.43 -23.37 -3.55
C SER A 247 29.40 -22.56 -4.32
N GLN A 248 29.59 -22.43 -5.63
CA GLN A 248 28.55 -21.90 -6.52
C GLN A 248 27.27 -22.75 -6.42
N LYS A 249 27.42 -24.05 -6.22
CA LYS A 249 26.29 -24.94 -5.99
C LYS A 249 25.51 -24.52 -4.75
N ASP A 250 26.17 -24.22 -3.63
CA ASP A 250 25.49 -23.75 -2.41
C ASP A 250 24.72 -22.46 -2.62
N TYR A 251 25.27 -21.52 -3.40
CA TYR A 251 24.56 -20.29 -3.78
C TYR A 251 23.27 -20.58 -4.54
N PHE A 252 23.32 -21.41 -5.57
CA PHE A 252 22.12 -21.73 -6.35
C PHE A 252 21.13 -22.63 -5.61
N ARG A 253 21.56 -23.37 -4.58
CA ARG A 253 20.64 -24.07 -3.66
C ARG A 253 19.80 -23.09 -2.86
N MET A 254 20.37 -21.97 -2.41
CA MET A 254 19.59 -20.88 -1.80
C MET A 254 18.75 -20.13 -2.84
N TYR A 255 19.29 -19.89 -4.04
CA TYR A 255 18.53 -19.29 -5.15
C TYR A 255 17.25 -20.07 -5.43
N ALA A 256 17.31 -21.40 -5.48
CA ALA A 256 16.15 -22.26 -5.74
C ALA A 256 15.01 -22.09 -4.71
N ILE A 257 15.33 -21.70 -3.47
CA ILE A 257 14.33 -21.41 -2.43
C ILE A 257 13.52 -20.16 -2.83
N PHE A 258 14.22 -19.07 -3.15
CA PHE A 258 13.59 -17.79 -3.52
C PHE A 258 13.03 -17.78 -4.94
N ALA A 259 13.47 -18.71 -5.79
CA ALA A 259 12.92 -18.91 -7.13
C ALA A 259 11.51 -19.53 -7.13
N ASN A 260 10.95 -19.94 -5.99
CA ASN A 260 9.59 -20.49 -5.91
C ASN A 260 8.48 -19.42 -5.71
N THR A 261 8.69 -18.17 -6.12
CA THR A 261 7.70 -17.09 -5.94
C THR A 261 6.68 -17.00 -7.07
N GLU A 262 5.46 -16.59 -6.71
CA GLU A 262 4.43 -16.15 -7.65
C GLU A 262 4.80 -14.78 -8.23
N TYR A 263 4.66 -14.65 -9.55
CA TYR A 263 4.84 -13.40 -10.27
C TYR A 263 3.96 -13.43 -11.51
N THR A 264 3.58 -12.24 -12.00
CA THR A 264 2.92 -12.05 -13.27
C THR A 264 3.82 -11.22 -14.19
N ALA A 265 3.80 -11.49 -15.48
CA ALA A 265 4.38 -10.59 -16.47
C ALA A 265 3.22 -10.00 -17.26
N SER A 266 3.04 -8.68 -17.21
CA SER A 266 1.94 -8.00 -17.90
C SER A 266 2.43 -6.74 -18.59
N GLY A 267 1.81 -6.40 -19.73
CA GLY A 267 2.19 -5.24 -20.53
C GLY A 267 1.87 -5.45 -22.02
N ASP A 268 2.07 -4.39 -22.80
CA ASP A 268 1.73 -4.37 -24.23
C ASP A 268 2.97 -4.69 -25.09
N LYS A 269 2.87 -5.79 -25.84
CA LYS A 269 3.90 -6.20 -26.81
C LYS A 269 4.15 -5.12 -27.88
N ALA A 270 3.14 -4.33 -28.23
CA ALA A 270 3.24 -3.31 -29.27
C ALA A 270 4.19 -2.17 -28.91
N PHE A 271 4.46 -1.96 -27.61
CA PHE A 271 5.38 -0.94 -27.09
C PHE A 271 6.64 -1.54 -26.43
N GLY A 272 6.93 -2.83 -26.69
CA GLY A 272 8.14 -3.50 -26.19
C GLY A 272 8.19 -3.74 -24.68
N GLY A 273 7.08 -3.57 -23.94
CA GLY A 273 7.09 -3.52 -22.48
C GLY A 273 6.38 -4.71 -21.85
N TYR A 274 7.10 -5.78 -21.51
CA TYR A 274 6.67 -6.65 -20.42
C TYR A 274 7.17 -6.06 -19.11
N LYS A 275 6.26 -5.88 -18.14
CA LYS A 275 6.63 -5.56 -16.77
C LYS A 275 6.39 -6.77 -15.89
N PHE A 276 7.41 -7.13 -15.12
CA PHE A 276 7.33 -8.16 -14.10
C PHE A 276 6.51 -7.60 -12.91
N TYR A 277 5.66 -8.36 -12.25
CA TYR A 277 4.91 -7.86 -11.10
C TYR A 277 4.79 -8.96 -10.06
N GLU A 278 5.04 -8.62 -8.81
CA GLU A 278 4.68 -9.46 -7.67
C GLU A 278 3.40 -8.91 -7.04
N LYS A 279 2.64 -9.81 -6.40
CA LYS A 279 1.27 -9.52 -5.95
C LYS A 279 1.26 -8.55 -4.77
N ASP A 280 0.46 -7.49 -4.87
CA ASP A 280 0.12 -6.66 -3.72
C ASP A 280 -1.20 -7.11 -3.08
N MET A 281 -1.41 -6.76 -1.82
CA MET A 281 -2.65 -7.06 -1.10
C MET A 281 -3.28 -5.81 -0.47
N PRO A 282 -4.62 -5.68 -0.46
CA PRO A 282 -5.26 -4.63 0.33
C PRO A 282 -4.93 -4.80 1.82
N ALA A 283 -4.53 -3.71 2.49
CA ALA A 283 -4.12 -3.68 3.89
C ALA A 283 -4.92 -2.65 4.71
N PRO A 284 -6.23 -2.90 4.94
CA PRO A 284 -7.10 -1.97 5.65
C PRO A 284 -6.70 -1.81 7.12
N SER A 285 -6.94 -0.63 7.69
CA SER A 285 -6.88 -0.43 9.14
C SER A 285 -8.04 -1.13 9.85
N ILE A 286 -7.92 -1.33 11.16
CA ILE A 286 -9.02 -1.88 11.99
C ILE A 286 -10.29 -1.03 11.83
N GLN A 287 -10.15 0.29 11.74
CA GLN A 287 -11.25 1.23 11.52
C GLN A 287 -11.88 1.04 10.14
N GLN A 288 -11.08 0.84 9.09
CA GLN A 288 -11.58 0.59 7.74
C GLN A 288 -12.33 -0.76 7.67
N ILE A 289 -11.82 -1.82 8.32
CA ILE A 289 -12.51 -3.13 8.39
C ILE A 289 -13.87 -3.00 9.09
N ALA A 290 -13.90 -2.29 10.23
CA ALA A 290 -15.14 -2.07 10.98
C ALA A 290 -16.16 -1.28 10.15
N LYS A 291 -15.72 -0.20 9.49
CA LYS A 291 -16.57 0.65 8.66
C LYS A 291 -17.07 -0.09 7.42
N GLU A 292 -16.25 -0.90 6.77
CA GLU A 292 -16.67 -1.74 5.64
C GLU A 292 -17.81 -2.68 6.06
N LYS A 293 -17.66 -3.36 7.19
CA LYS A 293 -18.69 -4.27 7.73
C LYS A 293 -19.99 -3.54 8.06
N GLU A 294 -19.89 -2.34 8.65
CA GLU A 294 -21.04 -1.46 8.93
C GLU A 294 -21.80 -1.09 7.65
N LEU A 295 -21.08 -0.59 6.64
CA LEU A 295 -21.67 -0.18 5.36
C LEU A 295 -22.31 -1.36 4.62
N GLN A 296 -21.65 -2.51 4.58
CA GLN A 296 -22.21 -3.74 4.00
C GLN A 296 -23.49 -4.19 4.71
N ALA A 297 -23.49 -4.16 6.05
CA ALA A 297 -24.67 -4.51 6.83
C ALA A 297 -25.83 -3.52 6.59
N LEU A 298 -25.53 -2.23 6.44
CA LEU A 298 -26.52 -1.20 6.13
C LEU A 298 -27.12 -1.41 4.73
N VAL A 299 -26.31 -1.65 3.71
CA VAL A 299 -26.79 -1.98 2.35
C VAL A 299 -27.70 -3.22 2.38
N ALA A 300 -27.28 -4.28 3.07
CA ALA A 300 -28.10 -5.50 3.19
C ALA A 300 -29.43 -5.24 3.91
N SER A 301 -29.43 -4.38 4.94
CA SER A 301 -30.64 -3.99 5.67
C SER A 301 -31.61 -3.15 4.81
N LEU A 302 -31.08 -2.20 4.06
CA LEU A 302 -31.86 -1.36 3.15
C LEU A 302 -32.47 -2.20 2.01
N ASN A 303 -31.72 -3.15 1.46
CA ASN A 303 -32.23 -4.09 0.45
C ASN A 303 -33.38 -4.95 1.00
N ARG A 304 -33.26 -5.49 2.22
CA ARG A 304 -34.38 -6.21 2.87
C ARG A 304 -35.61 -5.33 3.05
N THR A 305 -35.41 -4.08 3.46
CA THR A 305 -36.50 -3.09 3.61
C THR A 305 -37.19 -2.85 2.27
N LEU A 306 -36.42 -2.75 1.19
CA LEU A 306 -36.94 -2.55 -0.16
C LEU A 306 -37.77 -3.75 -0.64
N SER A 307 -37.26 -4.96 -0.44
CA SER A 307 -37.98 -6.20 -0.78
C SER A 307 -39.30 -6.32 0.01
N ALA A 308 -39.27 -6.04 1.31
CA ALA A 308 -40.48 -6.10 2.15
C ALA A 308 -41.53 -5.08 1.69
N LYS A 309 -41.14 -3.82 1.45
CA LYS A 309 -42.03 -2.80 0.90
C LYS A 309 -42.62 -3.21 -0.45
N SER A 310 -41.81 -3.80 -1.33
CA SER A 310 -42.26 -4.22 -2.66
C SER A 310 -43.30 -5.33 -2.62
N GLN A 311 -43.31 -6.16 -1.59
CA GLN A 311 -44.32 -7.22 -1.43
C GLN A 311 -45.67 -6.68 -0.95
N THR A 312 -45.66 -5.57 -0.20
CA THR A 312 -46.88 -5.01 0.41
C THR A 312 -47.49 -3.85 -0.38
N ASP A 313 -46.76 -3.26 -1.33
CA ASP A 313 -47.15 -2.02 -2.02
C ASP A 313 -47.98 -2.22 -3.32
N GLY A 314 -48.78 -3.29 -3.39
CA GLY A 314 -49.64 -3.53 -4.55
C GLY A 314 -50.61 -2.37 -4.80
N LYS A 315 -51.25 -1.87 -3.73
CA LYS A 315 -52.20 -0.76 -3.81
C LYS A 315 -51.55 0.56 -4.24
N GLY A 316 -50.38 0.90 -3.69
CA GLY A 316 -49.68 2.13 -4.04
C GLY A 316 -49.23 2.14 -5.50
N LYS A 317 -48.80 0.99 -6.01
CA LYS A 317 -48.47 0.81 -7.43
C LYS A 317 -49.68 0.99 -8.33
N ASP A 318 -50.82 0.38 -8.00
CA ASP A 318 -52.03 0.50 -8.79
C ASP A 318 -52.54 1.94 -8.82
N GLU A 319 -52.53 2.63 -7.67
CA GLU A 319 -52.85 4.07 -7.58
C GLU A 319 -51.89 4.93 -8.41
N TRP A 320 -50.60 4.60 -8.39
CA TRP A 320 -49.60 5.29 -9.23
C TRP A 320 -49.85 5.06 -10.72
N ILE A 321 -50.18 3.82 -11.14
CA ILE A 321 -50.50 3.49 -12.53
C ILE A 321 -51.74 4.26 -13.01
N GLU A 322 -52.81 4.26 -12.22
CA GLU A 322 -54.05 4.96 -12.59
C GLU A 322 -53.85 6.46 -12.67
N ARG A 323 -53.08 7.04 -11.73
CA ARG A 323 -52.61 8.41 -11.88
C ARG A 323 -51.85 8.53 -13.20
N ALA A 324 -50.79 7.75 -13.44
CA ALA A 324 -49.96 7.84 -14.63
C ALA A 324 -50.76 7.81 -15.95
N LYS A 325 -51.79 6.96 -16.05
CA LYS A 325 -52.69 6.86 -17.21
C LYS A 325 -53.59 8.08 -17.46
N ALA A 326 -53.94 8.85 -16.43
CA ALA A 326 -54.85 9.99 -16.57
C ALA A 326 -54.36 11.09 -17.55
N GLY A 327 -53.05 11.09 -17.88
CA GLY A 327 -52.48 11.74 -19.08
C GLY A 327 -52.45 13.28 -19.12
N ASN A 328 -53.36 13.97 -18.45
CA ASN A 328 -53.55 15.43 -18.60
C ASN A 328 -52.70 16.25 -17.60
N ARG A 329 -51.39 16.00 -17.59
CA ARG A 329 -50.45 16.58 -16.59
C ARG A 329 -49.73 17.83 -17.05
N TRP A 330 -49.65 18.04 -18.35
CA TRP A 330 -48.85 19.09 -18.97
C TRP A 330 -49.77 20.07 -19.68
N SER A 331 -49.67 21.34 -19.33
CA SER A 331 -50.39 22.43 -19.97
C SER A 331 -49.42 23.31 -20.75
N ALA A 332 -49.76 23.62 -22.01
CA ALA A 332 -48.99 24.57 -22.81
C ALA A 332 -48.94 25.94 -22.12
N PHE A 333 -47.78 26.59 -22.17
CA PHE A 333 -47.68 27.97 -21.70
C PHE A 333 -48.56 28.88 -22.56
N LYS A 334 -49.15 29.92 -21.94
CA LYS A 334 -49.92 30.95 -22.64
C LYS A 334 -49.26 32.30 -22.37
N GLY A 335 -48.39 32.74 -23.26
CA GLY A 335 -47.62 33.96 -23.05
C GLY A 335 -46.85 34.41 -24.29
N THR A 336 -45.85 35.26 -24.07
CA THR A 336 -44.99 35.79 -25.12
C THR A 336 -43.64 35.08 -25.12
N ALA A 337 -43.02 34.99 -26.29
CA ALA A 337 -41.67 34.47 -26.43
C ALA A 337 -40.88 35.37 -27.38
N GLU A 338 -39.64 35.66 -27.02
CA GLU A 338 -38.69 36.41 -27.83
C GLU A 338 -37.31 35.75 -27.78
N ALA A 339 -36.44 36.09 -28.73
CA ALA A 339 -35.07 35.62 -28.76
C ALA A 339 -34.11 36.77 -29.09
N THR A 340 -32.87 36.66 -28.60
CA THR A 340 -31.82 37.64 -28.90
C THR A 340 -31.22 37.45 -30.29
N ASN A 341 -30.31 38.35 -30.68
CA ASN A 341 -29.46 38.21 -31.88
C ASN A 341 -30.23 38.05 -33.20
N GLY A 342 -31.41 38.66 -33.29
CA GLY A 342 -32.23 38.70 -34.50
C GLY A 342 -32.96 37.39 -34.82
N ILE A 343 -32.99 36.42 -33.89
CA ILE A 343 -33.77 35.19 -34.06
C ILE A 343 -35.27 35.52 -33.94
N SER A 344 -36.05 35.07 -34.93
CA SER A 344 -37.51 35.16 -34.92
C SER A 344 -38.15 33.83 -34.52
N LEU A 345 -39.13 33.90 -33.60
CA LEU A 345 -39.88 32.74 -33.11
C LEU A 345 -41.27 32.73 -33.73
N LYS A 346 -41.53 31.79 -34.65
CA LYS A 346 -42.82 31.65 -35.31
C LYS A 346 -43.68 30.59 -34.61
N PRO A 347 -44.85 30.97 -34.04
CA PRO A 347 -45.80 30.00 -33.50
C PRO A 347 -46.31 29.04 -34.57
N GLN A 348 -46.44 27.77 -34.21
CA GLN A 348 -46.99 26.70 -35.04
C GLN A 348 -48.39 26.29 -34.58
N SER A 349 -49.13 25.59 -35.43
CA SER A 349 -50.51 25.14 -35.13
C SER A 349 -50.59 24.16 -33.95
N ASP A 350 -49.50 23.45 -33.63
CA ASP A 350 -49.41 22.54 -32.49
C ASP A 350 -48.93 23.22 -31.19
N GLY A 351 -48.82 24.55 -31.18
CA GLY A 351 -48.37 25.34 -30.02
C GLY A 351 -46.87 25.35 -29.81
N SER A 352 -46.07 24.75 -30.70
CA SER A 352 -44.61 24.89 -30.68
C SER A 352 -44.15 26.22 -31.29
N LEU A 353 -42.92 26.61 -30.99
CA LEU A 353 -42.23 27.76 -31.58
C LEU A 353 -41.13 27.26 -32.50
N LEU A 354 -41.11 27.72 -33.74
CA LEU A 354 -40.04 27.45 -34.71
C LEU A 354 -39.12 28.68 -34.81
N ALA A 355 -37.85 28.50 -34.47
CA ALA A 355 -36.84 29.55 -34.57
C ALA A 355 -36.28 29.67 -36.00
N SER A 356 -36.10 30.90 -36.46
CA SER A 356 -35.60 31.26 -37.79
C SER A 356 -34.76 32.54 -37.73
N GLY A 357 -34.10 32.91 -38.84
CA GLY A 357 -33.20 34.07 -38.89
C GLY A 357 -31.71 33.67 -38.74
N PRO A 358 -30.84 34.56 -38.23
CA PRO A 358 -29.44 34.24 -37.94
C PRO A 358 -29.31 33.01 -37.02
N ASN A 359 -28.23 32.25 -37.17
CA ASN A 359 -27.93 31.09 -36.31
C ASN A 359 -26.66 31.36 -35.51
N THR A 360 -26.85 31.87 -34.29
CA THR A 360 -25.78 32.28 -33.37
C THR A 360 -26.17 31.94 -31.94
N ASN A 361 -25.23 32.02 -31.01
CA ASN A 361 -25.48 31.78 -29.59
C ASN A 361 -26.55 32.79 -29.14
N SER A 362 -27.59 32.34 -28.46
CA SER A 362 -28.81 33.15 -28.26
C SER A 362 -29.53 32.77 -26.99
N VAL A 363 -30.26 33.74 -26.43
CA VAL A 363 -31.14 33.56 -25.29
C VAL A 363 -32.58 33.69 -25.75
N TYR A 364 -33.39 32.71 -25.40
CA TYR A 364 -34.84 32.65 -25.64
C TYR A 364 -35.53 32.99 -24.33
N ARG A 365 -36.33 34.06 -24.32
CA ARG A 365 -37.09 34.50 -23.14
C ARG A 365 -38.57 34.19 -23.33
N ILE A 366 -39.13 33.41 -22.42
CA ILE A 366 -40.54 33.01 -22.43
C ILE A 366 -41.19 33.61 -21.18
N LYS A 367 -42.19 34.46 -21.39
CA LYS A 367 -42.92 35.14 -20.31
C LYS A 367 -44.39 34.77 -20.32
N PHE A 368 -44.90 34.24 -19.22
CA PHE A 368 -46.29 33.80 -19.10
C PHE A 368 -46.81 33.91 -17.66
N PRO A 369 -48.11 34.18 -17.45
CA PRO A 369 -48.74 33.96 -16.17
C PRO A 369 -48.86 32.46 -15.88
N ALA A 370 -48.50 32.03 -14.68
CA ALA A 370 -48.72 30.66 -14.21
C ALA A 370 -50.23 30.35 -14.18
N SER A 371 -50.61 29.19 -14.70
CA SER A 371 -51.99 28.69 -14.68
C SER A 371 -52.08 27.54 -13.69
N GLY A 372 -52.47 27.83 -12.47
CA GLY A 372 -52.36 26.94 -11.33
C GLY A 372 -50.94 26.92 -10.74
N LYS A 373 -50.77 26.16 -9.65
CA LYS A 373 -49.47 25.99 -8.98
C LYS A 373 -48.54 25.14 -9.84
N VAL A 374 -47.38 25.66 -10.23
CA VAL A 374 -46.44 24.95 -11.12
C VAL A 374 -45.34 24.25 -10.31
N HIS A 375 -45.27 22.94 -10.44
CA HIS A 375 -44.27 22.08 -9.80
C HIS A 375 -43.13 21.68 -10.75
N ALA A 376 -43.35 21.73 -12.07
CA ALA A 376 -42.32 21.42 -13.05
C ALA A 376 -42.55 22.15 -14.38
N LEU A 377 -41.46 22.40 -15.10
CA LEU A 377 -41.45 22.88 -16.48
C LEU A 377 -40.85 21.80 -17.37
N LYS A 378 -41.44 21.60 -18.56
CA LYS A 378 -40.95 20.68 -19.57
C LYS A 378 -40.69 21.41 -20.87
N ILE A 379 -39.46 21.31 -21.34
CA ILE A 379 -39.00 21.77 -22.65
C ILE A 379 -39.03 20.55 -23.56
N GLN A 380 -39.78 20.63 -24.66
CA GLN A 380 -39.83 19.58 -25.67
C GLN A 380 -39.24 20.10 -26.96
N MET A 381 -38.23 19.40 -27.47
CA MET A 381 -37.61 19.67 -28.75
C MET A 381 -38.29 18.81 -29.82
N VAL A 382 -38.67 19.42 -30.93
CA VAL A 382 -39.52 18.81 -31.98
C VAL A 382 -38.79 18.82 -33.32
N PRO A 383 -38.66 17.68 -34.01
CA PRO A 383 -38.09 17.66 -35.36
C PRO A 383 -38.93 18.48 -36.34
N ASP A 384 -38.28 19.14 -37.30
CA ASP A 384 -38.96 19.90 -38.36
C ASP A 384 -38.23 19.73 -39.69
N ASP A 385 -38.97 19.55 -40.78
CA ASP A 385 -38.39 19.36 -42.13
C ASP A 385 -37.56 20.57 -42.61
N SER A 386 -37.81 21.76 -42.04
CA SER A 386 -37.06 22.99 -42.34
C SER A 386 -35.72 23.10 -41.60
N LEU A 387 -35.47 22.25 -40.60
CA LEU A 387 -34.25 22.27 -39.79
C LEU A 387 -33.17 21.35 -40.39
N PRO A 388 -31.87 21.63 -40.15
CA PRO A 388 -30.79 20.77 -40.62
C PRO A 388 -30.98 19.31 -40.16
N GLN A 389 -30.67 18.36 -41.05
CA GLN A 389 -30.87 16.92 -40.83
C GLN A 389 -32.31 16.52 -40.44
N LYS A 390 -33.30 17.37 -40.72
CA LYS A 390 -34.67 17.23 -40.21
C LYS A 390 -34.70 17.05 -38.69
N GLY A 391 -33.73 17.69 -38.03
CA GLY A 391 -33.45 17.53 -36.62
C GLY A 391 -34.27 18.47 -35.75
N VAL A 392 -33.93 18.48 -34.46
CA VAL A 392 -34.56 19.34 -33.44
C VAL A 392 -33.86 20.69 -33.24
N GLY A 393 -32.60 20.80 -33.67
CA GLY A 393 -31.75 21.98 -33.48
C GLY A 393 -31.31 22.63 -34.78
N ARG A 394 -30.62 23.77 -34.68
CA ARG A 394 -30.20 24.59 -35.84
C ARG A 394 -28.76 24.39 -36.25
N GLY A 395 -27.96 23.65 -35.48
CA GLY A 395 -26.60 23.28 -35.87
C GLY A 395 -26.62 22.47 -37.16
N SER A 396 -25.55 22.51 -37.96
CA SER A 396 -25.47 21.78 -39.23
C SER A 396 -25.68 20.25 -39.10
N SER A 397 -25.41 19.71 -37.92
CA SER A 397 -25.67 18.33 -37.50
C SER A 397 -27.14 18.02 -37.15
N GLY A 398 -28.03 19.01 -37.18
CA GLY A 398 -29.40 18.93 -36.65
C GLY A 398 -29.50 19.01 -35.12
N ASN A 399 -28.37 19.20 -34.43
CA ASN A 399 -28.29 19.27 -32.98
C ASN A 399 -28.48 20.70 -32.45
N PHE A 400 -28.69 20.81 -31.13
CA PHE A 400 -28.69 22.07 -30.38
C PHE A 400 -27.82 21.90 -29.13
N LEU A 401 -27.49 23.03 -28.48
CA LEU A 401 -26.92 23.06 -27.15
C LEU A 401 -27.72 24.04 -26.29
N LEU A 402 -28.45 23.52 -25.31
CA LEU A 402 -29.00 24.31 -24.22
C LEU A 402 -27.98 24.27 -23.08
N SER A 403 -27.17 25.32 -22.95
CA SER A 403 -26.15 25.42 -21.91
C SER A 403 -26.55 26.26 -20.71
N ARG A 404 -27.67 26.99 -20.78
CA ARG A 404 -28.18 27.76 -19.65
C ARG A 404 -29.69 27.67 -19.53
N ILE A 405 -30.18 27.57 -18.30
CA ILE A 405 -31.60 27.74 -17.98
C ILE A 405 -31.76 28.58 -16.71
N SER A 406 -32.63 29.58 -16.74
CA SER A 406 -32.91 30.44 -15.58
C SER A 406 -34.42 30.69 -15.44
N LEU A 407 -34.89 30.85 -14.20
CA LEU A 407 -36.29 31.10 -13.90
C LEU A 407 -36.40 32.31 -12.98
N LYS A 408 -37.25 33.27 -13.35
CA LYS A 408 -37.74 34.31 -12.45
C LYS A 408 -39.24 34.17 -12.24
N VAL A 409 -39.67 34.42 -11.01
CA VAL A 409 -41.08 34.44 -10.60
C VAL A 409 -41.35 35.80 -9.96
N ASN A 410 -42.28 36.56 -10.52
CA ASN A 410 -42.57 37.94 -10.11
C ASN A 410 -41.33 38.85 -10.06
N GLY A 411 -40.36 38.60 -10.95
CA GLY A 411 -39.10 39.34 -11.04
C GLY A 411 -37.97 38.81 -10.14
N GLU A 412 -38.26 37.89 -9.21
CA GLU A 412 -37.27 37.28 -8.33
C GLU A 412 -36.72 35.98 -8.90
N SER A 413 -35.40 35.77 -8.83
CA SER A 413 -34.76 34.54 -9.30
C SER A 413 -35.15 33.34 -8.42
N VAL A 414 -35.60 32.26 -9.06
CA VAL A 414 -35.93 30.99 -8.41
C VAL A 414 -34.99 29.91 -8.94
N ALA A 415 -34.29 29.21 -8.04
CA ALA A 415 -33.39 28.14 -8.43
C ALA A 415 -34.17 26.99 -9.10
N LEU A 416 -33.61 26.44 -10.17
CA LEU A 416 -34.08 25.22 -10.80
C LEU A 416 -33.25 24.03 -10.32
N VAL A 417 -33.90 22.89 -10.09
CA VAL A 417 -33.29 21.68 -9.52
C VAL A 417 -33.75 20.42 -10.26
N LYS A 418 -32.99 19.34 -10.07
CA LYS A 418 -33.31 17.97 -10.54
C LYS A 418 -33.67 17.91 -12.03
N PRO A 419 -32.78 18.33 -12.95
CA PRO A 419 -33.05 18.20 -14.38
C PRO A 419 -33.13 16.72 -14.76
N VAL A 420 -34.10 16.35 -15.59
CA VAL A 420 -34.24 14.99 -16.14
C VAL A 420 -34.56 15.12 -17.62
N ALA A 421 -33.79 14.45 -18.48
CA ALA A 421 -34.05 14.38 -19.90
C ALA A 421 -34.22 12.93 -20.36
N ASP A 422 -34.92 12.73 -21.48
CA ASP A 422 -35.06 11.42 -22.11
C ASP A 422 -33.74 10.92 -22.72
N PHE A 423 -32.90 11.85 -23.16
CA PHE A 423 -31.60 11.58 -23.75
C PHE A 423 -30.63 12.73 -23.51
N VAL A 424 -29.36 12.40 -23.24
CA VAL A 424 -28.25 13.34 -23.16
C VAL A 424 -27.10 12.78 -23.98
N GLN A 425 -26.56 13.59 -24.87
CA GLN A 425 -25.40 13.25 -25.70
C GLN A 425 -24.19 12.86 -24.85
N GLU A 426 -23.41 11.87 -25.32
CA GLU A 426 -22.16 11.46 -24.68
C GLU A 426 -21.17 12.65 -24.56
N GLY A 427 -20.57 12.80 -23.37
CA GLY A 427 -19.68 13.92 -23.04
C GLY A 427 -20.37 15.20 -22.56
N TYR A 428 -21.70 15.24 -22.55
CA TYR A 428 -22.51 16.37 -22.03
C TYR A 428 -23.21 16.01 -20.72
N SER A 429 -23.57 17.01 -19.93
CA SER A 429 -24.24 16.84 -18.63
C SER A 429 -25.31 17.89 -18.40
N LEU A 430 -26.46 17.47 -17.84
CA LEU A 430 -27.53 18.39 -17.43
C LEU A 430 -27.12 19.32 -16.28
N GLU A 431 -26.04 19.01 -15.54
CA GLU A 431 -25.47 19.93 -14.55
C GLU A 431 -24.96 21.22 -15.21
N GLY A 432 -24.53 21.14 -16.47
CA GLY A 432 -24.09 22.29 -17.26
C GLY A 432 -25.14 23.38 -17.40
N LEU A 433 -26.43 23.02 -17.35
CA LEU A 433 -27.55 23.97 -17.41
C LEU A 433 -27.49 25.06 -16.32
N PHE A 434 -26.80 24.79 -15.21
CA PHE A 434 -26.71 25.66 -14.05
C PHE A 434 -25.30 26.23 -13.81
N ASP A 435 -24.30 25.84 -14.61
CA ASP A 435 -22.93 26.35 -14.48
C ASP A 435 -22.74 27.69 -15.21
N THR A 436 -21.50 28.21 -15.19
CA THR A 436 -21.09 29.44 -15.87
C THR A 436 -20.13 29.18 -17.04
N ASN A 437 -19.85 27.93 -17.37
CA ASN A 437 -18.91 27.54 -18.43
C ASN A 437 -19.57 27.69 -19.79
N GLY A 438 -20.88 27.38 -19.90
CA GLY A 438 -21.64 27.55 -21.15
C GLY A 438 -21.28 26.55 -22.26
N GLU A 439 -20.26 25.71 -22.07
CA GLU A 439 -19.76 24.71 -23.03
C GLU A 439 -20.31 23.29 -22.84
N THR A 440 -21.14 23.07 -21.82
CA THR A 440 -21.85 21.82 -21.57
C THR A 440 -23.29 22.10 -21.15
N GLY A 441 -24.15 21.09 -21.15
CA GLY A 441 -25.58 21.24 -20.91
C GLY A 441 -26.38 20.12 -21.55
N TRP A 442 -27.53 20.47 -22.13
CA TRP A 442 -28.39 19.52 -22.82
C TRP A 442 -28.18 19.58 -24.34
N ALA A 443 -27.70 18.47 -24.90
CA ALA A 443 -27.54 18.22 -26.33
C ALA A 443 -27.93 16.77 -26.64
N VAL A 444 -28.27 16.45 -27.89
CA VAL A 444 -28.94 15.17 -28.24
C VAL A 444 -28.35 14.43 -29.44
N TYR A 445 -27.16 14.77 -29.92
CA TYR A 445 -26.54 14.01 -31.01
C TYR A 445 -26.17 12.58 -30.56
N PRO A 446 -26.29 11.55 -31.43
CA PRO A 446 -26.76 11.57 -32.83
C PRO A 446 -28.29 11.46 -33.01
N GLN A 447 -29.06 11.51 -31.93
CA GLN A 447 -30.49 11.25 -31.88
C GLN A 447 -31.37 12.41 -32.40
N VAL A 448 -30.86 13.25 -33.31
CA VAL A 448 -31.44 14.56 -33.64
C VAL A 448 -32.80 14.52 -34.33
N ALA A 449 -33.14 13.45 -35.05
CA ALA A 449 -34.35 13.34 -35.89
C ALA A 449 -35.58 12.78 -35.16
N LYS A 450 -35.61 12.83 -33.82
CA LYS A 450 -36.78 12.47 -33.00
C LYS A 450 -37.06 13.51 -31.93
N ARG A 451 -38.25 13.43 -31.34
CA ARG A 451 -38.64 14.32 -30.23
C ARG A 451 -37.79 14.01 -29.00
N HIS A 452 -37.43 15.07 -28.29
CA HIS A 452 -36.67 15.00 -27.04
C HIS A 452 -37.32 15.90 -25.98
N TRP A 453 -37.12 15.60 -24.71
CA TRP A 453 -37.66 16.42 -23.64
C TRP A 453 -36.72 16.54 -22.45
N LEU A 454 -36.80 17.69 -21.81
CA LEU A 454 -36.12 18.04 -20.55
C LEU A 454 -37.17 18.53 -19.57
N VAL A 455 -37.17 17.98 -18.35
CA VAL A 455 -37.96 18.44 -17.21
C VAL A 455 -37.03 19.08 -16.19
N VAL A 456 -37.38 20.29 -15.76
CA VAL A 456 -36.72 21.00 -14.64
C VAL A 456 -37.76 21.42 -13.60
N ARG A 457 -37.32 21.55 -12.34
CA ARG A 457 -38.23 21.81 -11.22
C ARG A 457 -37.81 23.09 -10.50
N PRO A 458 -38.70 24.05 -10.26
CA PRO A 458 -38.43 25.14 -9.32
C PRO A 458 -38.14 24.58 -7.92
N GLN A 459 -37.13 25.10 -7.23
CA GLN A 459 -36.82 24.71 -5.85
C GLN A 459 -38.02 24.93 -4.92
N THR A 460 -38.77 26.01 -5.17
CA THR A 460 -40.07 26.29 -4.56
C THR A 460 -41.13 26.35 -5.66
N PRO A 461 -42.25 25.61 -5.56
CA PRO A 461 -43.30 25.62 -6.58
C PRO A 461 -43.80 27.03 -6.88
N VAL A 462 -44.03 27.34 -8.16
CA VAL A 462 -44.52 28.66 -8.59
C VAL A 462 -45.98 28.81 -8.16
N PRO A 463 -46.35 29.91 -7.47
CA PRO A 463 -47.73 30.18 -7.13
C PRO A 463 -48.62 30.36 -8.36
N ASP A 464 -49.92 30.08 -8.20
CA ASP A 464 -50.91 30.37 -9.23
C ASP A 464 -50.92 31.87 -9.57
N SER A 465 -51.16 32.20 -10.84
CA SER A 465 -51.19 33.56 -11.39
C SER A 465 -49.89 34.37 -11.27
N ALA A 466 -48.79 33.81 -10.74
CA ALA A 466 -47.50 34.48 -10.69
C ALA A 466 -46.95 34.68 -12.13
N THR A 467 -46.24 35.79 -12.34
CA THR A 467 -45.57 36.05 -13.62
C THR A 467 -44.28 35.23 -13.69
N VAL A 468 -44.18 34.34 -14.67
CA VAL A 468 -43.00 33.50 -14.91
C VAL A 468 -42.20 34.07 -16.08
N GLU A 469 -40.89 34.21 -15.88
CA GLU A 469 -39.92 34.50 -16.95
C GLU A 469 -38.89 33.36 -16.97
N LEU A 470 -38.94 32.55 -18.03
CA LEU A 470 -38.02 31.44 -18.29
C LEU A 470 -37.02 31.87 -19.37
N GLU A 471 -35.74 31.77 -19.08
CA GLU A 471 -34.68 31.98 -20.08
C GLU A 471 -34.02 30.64 -20.42
N LEU A 472 -33.88 30.38 -21.72
CA LEU A 472 -33.16 29.25 -22.29
C LEU A 472 -31.99 29.81 -23.10
N GLY A 473 -30.75 29.44 -22.77
CA GLY A 473 -29.56 30.00 -23.40
C GLY A 473 -28.69 28.95 -24.08
N ASN A 474 -28.24 29.26 -25.30
CA ASN A 474 -26.97 28.74 -25.80
C ASN A 474 -25.93 29.86 -25.58
N GLU A 475 -25.05 29.68 -24.61
CA GLU A 475 -23.95 30.60 -24.29
C GLU A 475 -22.57 30.07 -24.76
N SER A 476 -22.54 28.94 -25.47
CA SER A 476 -21.28 28.32 -25.92
C SER A 476 -20.58 29.21 -26.94
N THR A 477 -19.28 29.40 -26.71
CA THR A 477 -18.36 30.05 -27.66
C THR A 477 -17.81 29.06 -28.67
N LYS A 478 -17.75 27.77 -28.32
CA LYS A 478 -17.30 26.69 -29.20
C LYS A 478 -18.37 26.25 -30.21
N TYR A 479 -19.64 26.34 -29.83
CA TYR A 479 -20.79 25.90 -30.63
C TYR A 479 -21.88 26.99 -30.73
N PRO A 480 -21.53 28.21 -31.21
CA PRO A 480 -22.47 29.31 -31.26
C PRO A 480 -23.61 29.05 -32.25
N ASP A 481 -23.41 28.23 -33.28
CA ASP A 481 -24.43 27.87 -34.26
C ASP A 481 -25.36 26.73 -33.80
N HIS A 482 -25.24 26.23 -32.57
CA HIS A 482 -26.09 25.17 -32.03
C HIS A 482 -27.32 25.73 -31.31
N SER A 483 -27.99 26.72 -31.91
CA SER A 483 -29.19 27.35 -31.32
C SER A 483 -30.41 26.41 -31.38
N LEU A 484 -31.43 26.67 -30.54
CA LEU A 484 -32.66 25.86 -30.48
C LEU A 484 -33.44 25.98 -31.80
N GLY A 485 -33.96 24.86 -32.30
CA GLY A 485 -34.73 24.79 -33.55
C GLY A 485 -36.22 24.98 -33.33
N ARG A 486 -36.95 23.89 -33.11
CA ARG A 486 -38.39 23.92 -32.82
C ARG A 486 -38.64 23.34 -31.44
N PHE A 487 -39.34 24.08 -30.59
CA PHE A 487 -39.56 23.67 -29.21
C PHE A 487 -40.91 24.09 -28.65
N THR A 488 -41.37 23.37 -27.63
CA THR A 488 -42.57 23.68 -26.86
C THR A 488 -42.22 23.77 -25.38
N ILE A 489 -42.85 24.69 -24.66
CA ILE A 489 -42.77 24.77 -23.20
C ILE A 489 -44.11 24.35 -22.62
N THR A 490 -44.08 23.46 -21.63
CA THR A 490 -45.27 23.06 -20.89
C THR A 490 -45.00 23.13 -19.39
N THR A 491 -46.05 23.33 -18.61
CA THR A 491 -45.99 23.37 -17.15
C THR A 491 -46.86 22.27 -16.56
N SER A 492 -46.50 21.79 -15.37
CA SER A 492 -47.26 20.76 -14.66
C SER A 492 -47.58 21.18 -13.23
N ALA A 493 -48.82 20.96 -12.83
CA ALA A 493 -49.27 21.05 -11.44
C ALA A 493 -49.09 19.72 -10.68
N GLU A 494 -48.68 18.65 -11.35
CA GLU A 494 -48.38 17.36 -10.72
C GLU A 494 -47.20 17.53 -9.76
N SER A 495 -47.38 17.18 -8.48
CA SER A 495 -46.32 17.29 -7.48
C SER A 495 -45.43 16.05 -7.42
N ASP A 496 -45.88 14.91 -7.96
CA ASP A 496 -45.14 13.65 -7.98
C ASP A 496 -44.08 13.66 -9.09
N GLU A 497 -42.81 13.73 -8.69
CA GLU A 497 -41.67 13.83 -9.62
C GLU A 497 -41.60 12.68 -10.62
N SER A 498 -42.04 11.47 -10.22
CA SER A 498 -42.03 10.28 -11.08
C SER A 498 -43.01 10.39 -12.24
N LEU A 499 -44.11 11.14 -12.06
CA LEU A 499 -45.16 11.33 -13.05
C LEU A 499 -44.88 12.51 -13.99
N GLN A 500 -43.95 13.38 -13.63
CA GLN A 500 -43.50 14.49 -14.49
C GLN A 500 -42.56 14.00 -15.60
N ALA A 501 -41.74 12.98 -15.33
CA ALA A 501 -40.66 12.54 -16.23
C ALA A 501 -40.75 11.05 -16.59
N LEU A 502 -41.86 10.64 -17.22
CA LEU A 502 -42.07 9.28 -17.69
C LEU A 502 -41.28 9.01 -18.99
N PRO A 503 -40.38 8.02 -19.04
CA PRO A 503 -39.74 7.57 -20.27
C PRO A 503 -40.77 7.02 -21.26
N ASP A 504 -40.43 7.03 -22.55
CA ASP A 504 -41.31 6.49 -23.59
C ASP A 504 -41.62 5.01 -23.38
N SER A 505 -40.66 4.22 -22.88
CA SER A 505 -40.87 2.80 -22.56
C SER A 505 -41.97 2.60 -21.51
N VAL A 506 -42.00 3.45 -20.48
CA VAL A 506 -43.00 3.40 -19.40
C VAL A 506 -44.33 3.96 -19.88
N SER A 507 -44.30 5.08 -20.60
CA SER A 507 -45.51 5.71 -21.17
C SER A 507 -46.22 4.79 -22.16
N ASN A 508 -45.47 4.12 -23.04
CA ASN A 508 -46.01 3.15 -24.00
C ASN A 508 -46.56 1.90 -23.30
N ALA A 509 -45.88 1.42 -22.25
CA ALA A 509 -46.38 0.31 -21.45
C ALA A 509 -47.71 0.65 -20.77
N LEU A 510 -47.87 1.87 -20.24
CA LEU A 510 -49.09 2.33 -19.58
C LEU A 510 -50.31 2.42 -20.51
N LEU A 511 -50.10 2.65 -21.81
CA LEU A 511 -51.17 2.76 -22.82
C LEU A 511 -51.68 1.41 -23.32
N LYS A 512 -50.99 0.30 -23.05
CA LYS A 512 -51.37 -1.04 -23.52
C LYS A 512 -52.34 -1.71 -22.55
N ALA A 513 -53.39 -2.34 -23.10
CA ALA A 513 -54.29 -3.19 -22.33
C ALA A 513 -53.59 -4.44 -21.74
N ALA A 514 -52.57 -4.95 -22.44
CA ALA A 514 -51.71 -6.06 -22.00
C ALA A 514 -50.24 -5.78 -22.37
N PRO A 515 -49.45 -5.18 -21.45
CA PRO A 515 -48.01 -4.99 -21.64
C PRO A 515 -47.27 -6.34 -21.73
N SER A 516 -46.19 -6.39 -22.50
CA SER A 516 -45.28 -7.54 -22.50
C SER A 516 -44.55 -7.69 -21.16
N GLU A 517 -43.94 -8.86 -20.91
CA GLU A 517 -43.18 -9.11 -19.68
C GLU A 517 -42.03 -8.10 -19.49
N ALA A 518 -41.34 -7.73 -20.58
CA ALA A 518 -40.28 -6.73 -20.56
C ALA A 518 -40.81 -5.32 -20.20
N GLU A 519 -42.00 -4.96 -20.70
CA GLU A 519 -42.66 -3.69 -20.40
C GLU A 519 -43.17 -3.64 -18.96
N GLN A 520 -43.73 -4.76 -18.48
CA GLN A 520 -44.14 -4.92 -17.09
C GLN A 520 -42.94 -4.77 -16.14
N LYS A 521 -41.80 -5.37 -16.50
CA LYS A 521 -40.54 -5.23 -15.76
C LYS A 521 -40.06 -3.78 -15.74
N ALA A 522 -40.00 -3.12 -16.89
CA ALA A 522 -39.57 -1.72 -16.99
C ALA A 522 -40.47 -0.78 -16.16
N LEU A 523 -41.79 -1.01 -16.17
CA LEU A 523 -42.74 -0.25 -15.37
C LEU A 523 -42.53 -0.46 -13.87
N ASN A 524 -42.32 -1.71 -13.45
CA ASN A 524 -42.04 -2.05 -12.05
C ASN A 524 -40.73 -1.40 -11.56
N GLU A 525 -39.67 -1.51 -12.36
CA GLU A 525 -38.37 -0.92 -12.04
C GLU A 525 -38.47 0.61 -11.96
N PHE A 526 -39.16 1.24 -12.92
CA PHE A 526 -39.37 2.69 -12.90
C PHE A 526 -40.14 3.15 -11.65
N TYR A 527 -41.24 2.47 -11.32
CA TYR A 527 -42.02 2.76 -10.12
C TYR A 527 -41.19 2.62 -8.85
N GLN A 528 -40.44 1.52 -8.73
CA GLN A 528 -39.59 1.28 -7.55
C GLN A 528 -38.45 2.31 -7.45
N LEU A 529 -37.88 2.78 -8.55
CA LEU A 529 -36.77 3.74 -8.50
C LEU A 529 -37.22 5.18 -8.25
N ASN A 530 -38.44 5.54 -8.66
CA ASN A 530 -38.86 6.95 -8.72
C ASN A 530 -40.02 7.31 -7.79
N SER A 531 -40.79 6.35 -7.30
CA SER A 531 -41.93 6.65 -6.43
C SER A 531 -41.49 7.15 -5.04
N PRO A 532 -42.30 8.00 -4.38
CA PRO A 532 -42.03 8.47 -3.03
C PRO A 532 -41.84 7.36 -1.99
N THR A 533 -42.46 6.19 -2.20
CA THR A 533 -42.41 5.03 -1.29
C THR A 533 -41.02 4.40 -1.20
N PHE A 534 -40.32 4.29 -2.32
CA PHE A 534 -39.07 3.54 -2.45
C PHE A 534 -37.85 4.43 -2.67
N LYS A 535 -38.01 5.58 -3.34
CA LYS A 535 -36.92 6.48 -3.69
C LYS A 535 -35.99 6.84 -2.52
N PRO A 536 -36.49 7.16 -1.30
CA PRO A 536 -35.60 7.44 -0.16
C PRO A 536 -34.71 6.26 0.24
N THR A 537 -35.22 5.03 0.12
CA THR A 537 -34.44 3.81 0.43
C THR A 537 -33.39 3.56 -0.66
N TRP A 538 -33.75 3.72 -1.94
CA TRP A 538 -32.82 3.63 -3.07
C TRP A 538 -31.71 4.68 -3.01
N ASP A 539 -32.04 5.94 -2.74
CA ASP A 539 -31.06 7.02 -2.63
C ASP A 539 -30.06 6.73 -1.50
N LYS A 540 -30.53 6.17 -0.37
CA LYS A 540 -29.64 5.69 0.70
C LYS A 540 -28.76 4.51 0.26
N ILE A 541 -29.29 3.51 -0.43
CA ILE A 541 -28.48 2.39 -0.96
C ILE A 541 -27.39 2.92 -1.88
N LYS A 542 -27.72 3.84 -2.79
CA LYS A 542 -26.77 4.45 -3.72
C LYS A 542 -25.68 5.20 -2.96
N ALA A 543 -26.05 6.03 -1.98
CA ALA A 543 -25.11 6.79 -1.16
C ALA A 543 -24.19 5.86 -0.34
N THR A 544 -24.73 4.87 0.36
CA THR A 544 -23.95 3.92 1.16
C THR A 544 -23.05 3.04 0.29
N THR A 545 -23.49 2.64 -0.90
CA THR A 545 -22.65 1.90 -1.85
C THR A 545 -21.51 2.77 -2.35
N ALA A 546 -21.77 4.04 -2.67
CA ALA A 546 -20.72 4.98 -3.06
C ALA A 546 -19.70 5.22 -1.93
N GLU A 547 -20.15 5.31 -0.68
CA GLU A 547 -19.28 5.39 0.51
C GLU A 547 -18.44 4.11 0.68
N LEU A 548 -19.03 2.93 0.47
CA LEU A 548 -18.32 1.65 0.52
C LEU A 548 -17.26 1.54 -0.58
N ASP A 549 -17.56 1.99 -1.80
CA ASP A 549 -16.62 1.98 -2.91
C ASP A 549 -15.49 2.99 -2.69
N ALA A 550 -15.79 4.18 -2.16
CA ALA A 550 -14.79 5.17 -1.76
C ALA A 550 -13.88 4.64 -0.65
N LEU A 551 -14.45 3.97 0.36
CA LEU A 551 -13.70 3.31 1.42
C LEU A 551 -12.75 2.26 0.85
N LYS A 552 -13.23 1.37 -0.03
CA LYS A 552 -12.39 0.34 -0.67
C LYS A 552 -11.25 0.93 -1.48
N LYS A 553 -11.49 2.03 -2.21
CA LYS A 553 -10.45 2.75 -2.95
C LYS A 553 -9.42 3.45 -2.04
N SER A 554 -9.80 3.78 -0.81
CA SER A 554 -8.90 4.38 0.20
C SER A 554 -8.00 3.37 0.92
N ILE A 555 -8.24 2.06 0.74
CA ILE A 555 -7.44 1.01 1.39
C ILE A 555 -6.07 0.98 0.71
N PRO A 556 -4.97 1.16 1.45
CA PRO A 556 -3.63 1.07 0.88
C PRO A 556 -3.31 -0.37 0.47
N MET A 557 -2.56 -0.52 -0.61
CA MET A 557 -2.02 -1.81 -1.05
C MET A 557 -0.66 -2.03 -0.38
N ALA A 558 -0.49 -3.17 0.29
CA ALA A 558 0.79 -3.59 0.84
C ALA A 558 1.48 -4.56 -0.12
N MET A 559 2.78 -4.32 -0.33
CA MET A 559 3.64 -5.23 -1.08
C MET A 559 3.93 -6.48 -0.23
N VAL A 560 3.57 -7.66 -0.74
CA VAL A 560 3.76 -8.94 -0.03
C VAL A 560 4.40 -9.99 -0.93
N MET A 561 5.22 -10.85 -0.37
CA MET A 561 5.76 -12.00 -1.08
C MET A 561 4.72 -13.12 -1.06
N THR A 562 4.60 -13.85 -2.18
CA THR A 562 3.76 -15.05 -2.23
C THR A 562 4.55 -16.18 -2.86
N GLU A 563 4.61 -17.32 -2.19
CA GLU A 563 5.23 -18.53 -2.73
C GLU A 563 4.20 -19.48 -3.33
N LYS A 564 4.58 -20.10 -4.46
CA LYS A 564 3.79 -21.13 -5.12
C LYS A 564 3.65 -22.35 -4.20
N ARG A 565 2.43 -22.64 -3.80
CA ARG A 565 2.12 -23.81 -2.95
C ARG A 565 2.24 -25.10 -3.74
N GLY A 566 2.82 -26.13 -3.13
CA GLY A 566 2.97 -27.45 -3.74
C GLY A 566 3.87 -28.37 -2.92
N THR A 567 3.93 -29.64 -3.32
CA THR A 567 4.79 -30.67 -2.68
C THR A 567 6.05 -30.96 -3.49
N ALA A 568 6.16 -30.41 -4.71
CA ALA A 568 7.30 -30.62 -5.58
C ALA A 568 8.61 -30.12 -4.94
N VAL A 569 9.68 -30.84 -5.22
CA VAL A 569 11.05 -30.43 -4.88
C VAL A 569 11.34 -29.11 -5.60
N LEU A 570 11.93 -28.17 -4.88
CA LEU A 570 12.34 -26.88 -5.46
C LEU A 570 13.68 -27.06 -6.15
N GLU A 571 13.77 -26.63 -7.41
CA GLU A 571 14.97 -26.74 -8.21
C GLU A 571 15.25 -25.43 -8.96
N ALA A 572 16.52 -25.14 -9.22
CA ALA A 572 16.94 -24.07 -10.10
C ALA A 572 18.14 -24.48 -10.96
N PRO A 573 18.29 -23.90 -12.16
CA PRO A 573 19.53 -24.04 -12.92
C PRO A 573 20.70 -23.33 -12.21
N ILE A 574 21.92 -23.80 -12.44
CA ILE A 574 23.14 -23.03 -12.11
C ILE A 574 23.45 -22.14 -13.30
N HIS A 575 23.68 -20.85 -13.07
CA HIS A 575 24.08 -19.92 -14.13
C HIS A 575 25.61 -19.88 -14.29
N VAL A 576 26.09 -20.24 -15.47
CA VAL A 576 27.53 -20.33 -15.80
C VAL A 576 28.11 -18.92 -15.71
N ARG A 577 29.08 -18.73 -14.81
CA ARG A 577 29.67 -17.40 -14.52
C ARG A 577 28.64 -16.32 -14.15
N GLY A 578 27.46 -16.72 -13.67
CA GLY A 578 26.39 -15.80 -13.30
C GLY A 578 25.66 -15.16 -14.48
N GLU A 579 25.86 -15.66 -15.70
CA GLU A 579 25.16 -15.23 -16.92
C GLU A 579 23.73 -15.79 -16.96
N PHE A 580 22.72 -14.93 -17.06
CA PHE A 580 21.32 -15.34 -16.92
C PHE A 580 20.87 -16.24 -18.08
N LEU A 581 21.44 -16.07 -19.28
CA LEU A 581 21.12 -16.88 -20.47
C LEU A 581 21.83 -18.23 -20.51
N GLN A 582 22.92 -18.40 -19.76
CA GLN A 582 23.75 -19.61 -19.83
C GLN A 582 23.60 -20.44 -18.55
N THR A 583 22.89 -21.56 -18.66
CA THR A 583 22.67 -22.47 -17.53
C THR A 583 23.42 -23.78 -17.68
N SER A 584 23.84 -24.38 -16.56
CA SER A 584 24.44 -25.72 -16.51
C SER A 584 23.82 -26.56 -15.39
N GLY A 585 23.33 -27.76 -15.71
CA GLY A 585 22.75 -28.66 -14.71
C GLY A 585 21.61 -28.03 -13.89
N LYS A 586 21.24 -28.68 -12.78
CA LYS A 586 20.26 -28.18 -11.82
C LYS A 586 20.72 -28.48 -10.40
N VAL A 587 20.21 -27.68 -9.46
CA VAL A 587 20.36 -27.92 -8.03
C VAL A 587 19.00 -27.99 -7.38
N ILE A 588 18.88 -28.89 -6.40
CA ILE A 588 17.74 -28.93 -5.48
C ILE A 588 17.96 -27.86 -4.42
N ALA A 589 16.90 -27.18 -4.01
CA ALA A 589 16.94 -26.18 -2.94
C ALA A 589 17.56 -26.71 -1.65
N GLY A 590 18.24 -25.83 -0.94
CA GLY A 590 18.89 -26.19 0.32
C GLY A 590 19.74 -25.08 0.90
N ILE A 591 20.18 -25.32 2.14
CA ILE A 591 21.14 -24.45 2.82
C ILE A 591 22.58 -24.84 2.44
N PRO A 592 23.54 -23.90 2.52
CA PRO A 592 24.96 -24.21 2.34
C PRO A 592 25.44 -25.23 3.39
N ALA A 593 26.06 -26.32 2.94
CA ALA A 593 26.47 -27.42 3.82
C ALA A 593 27.48 -27.00 4.90
N THR A 594 28.28 -25.97 4.61
CA THR A 594 29.26 -25.34 5.51
C THR A 594 28.62 -24.79 6.78
N PHE A 595 27.35 -24.35 6.72
CA PHE A 595 26.66 -23.75 7.86
C PHE A 595 25.82 -24.76 8.65
N GLY A 596 25.79 -26.02 8.22
CA GLY A 596 25.06 -27.10 8.88
C GLY A 596 24.10 -27.84 7.95
N LYS A 597 23.08 -28.45 8.56
CA LYS A 597 22.06 -29.27 7.88
C LYS A 597 20.66 -28.87 8.35
N THR A 598 19.65 -29.25 7.56
CA THR A 598 18.23 -29.10 7.92
C THR A 598 17.54 -30.45 7.75
N ASP A 599 16.63 -30.76 8.67
CA ASP A 599 15.82 -31.99 8.63
C ASP A 599 14.57 -31.85 7.75
N ALA A 600 14.36 -30.67 7.15
CA ALA A 600 13.24 -30.42 6.27
C ALA A 600 13.34 -31.25 5.00
N LYS A 601 12.32 -32.09 4.74
CA LYS A 601 12.21 -32.89 3.50
C LYS A 601 12.11 -32.03 2.24
N ARG A 602 11.51 -30.84 2.36
CA ARG A 602 11.40 -29.81 1.34
C ARG A 602 11.94 -28.52 1.93
N VAL A 603 12.98 -27.96 1.32
CA VAL A 603 13.59 -26.71 1.79
C VAL A 603 12.99 -25.54 1.03
N ASP A 604 11.85 -25.05 1.50
CA ASP A 604 11.22 -23.81 1.07
C ASP A 604 11.62 -22.61 1.96
N ARG A 605 11.04 -21.43 1.74
CA ARG A 605 11.35 -20.25 2.55
C ARG A 605 11.07 -20.46 4.04
N LEU A 606 10.03 -21.20 4.40
CA LEU A 606 9.70 -21.47 5.80
C LEU A 606 10.75 -22.39 6.44
N ALA A 607 11.20 -23.41 5.72
CA ALA A 607 12.28 -24.28 6.17
C ALA A 607 13.60 -23.51 6.35
N LEU A 608 13.94 -22.60 5.41
CA LEU A 608 15.09 -21.72 5.52
C LEU A 608 14.98 -20.82 6.76
N ALA A 609 13.84 -20.16 6.95
CA ALA A 609 13.63 -19.23 8.05
C ALA A 609 13.76 -19.92 9.42
N LYS A 610 13.15 -21.11 9.56
CA LYS A 610 13.29 -21.94 10.78
C LYS A 610 14.73 -22.37 11.02
N TRP A 611 15.47 -22.71 9.97
CA TRP A 611 16.89 -23.06 10.11
C TRP A 611 17.73 -21.86 10.54
N LEU A 612 17.50 -20.66 9.99
CA LEU A 612 18.25 -19.46 10.33
C LEU A 612 18.21 -19.17 11.84
N VAL A 613 17.08 -19.43 12.49
CA VAL A 613 16.87 -19.20 13.93
C VAL A 613 16.90 -20.48 14.75
N SER A 614 17.43 -21.57 14.18
CA SER A 614 17.69 -22.80 14.91
C SER A 614 18.94 -22.67 15.79
N LYS A 615 18.98 -23.44 16.88
CA LYS A 615 20.17 -23.51 17.76
C LYS A 615 21.39 -24.11 17.07
N ASP A 616 21.20 -24.79 15.95
CA ASP A 616 22.27 -25.39 15.16
C ASP A 616 22.87 -24.42 14.14
N ASN A 617 22.25 -23.26 13.90
CA ASN A 617 22.82 -22.22 13.05
C ASN A 617 23.97 -21.49 13.80
N PRO A 618 25.18 -21.42 13.23
CA PRO A 618 26.32 -20.83 13.93
C PRO A 618 26.37 -19.30 13.93
N LEU A 619 25.54 -18.63 13.13
CA LEU A 619 25.74 -17.22 12.76
C LEU A 619 24.65 -16.29 13.28
N THR A 620 23.37 -16.61 13.07
CA THR A 620 22.27 -15.64 13.27
C THR A 620 22.26 -14.96 14.63
N ALA A 621 22.37 -15.74 15.72
CA ALA A 621 22.39 -15.18 17.06
C ALA A 621 23.64 -14.29 17.30
N ARG A 622 24.82 -14.70 16.79
CA ARG A 622 26.04 -13.90 16.92
C ARG A 622 25.96 -12.61 16.11
N VAL A 623 25.45 -12.68 14.87
CA VAL A 623 25.29 -11.53 13.98
C VAL A 623 24.34 -10.52 14.61
N GLN A 624 23.19 -10.96 15.10
CA GLN A 624 22.22 -10.08 15.75
C GLN A 624 22.78 -9.43 17.03
N MET A 625 23.50 -10.20 17.85
CA MET A 625 24.14 -9.65 19.06
C MET A 625 25.29 -8.71 18.73
N ASN A 626 26.05 -8.96 17.67
CA ASN A 626 27.11 -8.06 17.24
C ASN A 626 26.57 -6.72 16.74
N ARG A 627 25.48 -6.71 15.98
CA ARG A 627 24.83 -5.47 15.52
C ARG A 627 24.23 -4.68 16.67
N MET A 628 23.57 -5.38 17.60
CA MET A 628 23.06 -4.75 18.82
C MET A 628 24.21 -4.14 19.63
N TRP A 629 25.33 -4.85 19.75
CA TRP A 629 26.54 -4.35 20.41
C TRP A 629 27.10 -3.11 19.69
N GLU A 630 27.23 -3.18 18.37
CA GLU A 630 27.71 -2.09 17.51
C GLU A 630 26.88 -0.82 17.69
N GLN A 631 25.55 -0.94 17.77
CA GLN A 631 24.65 0.20 18.01
C GLN A 631 24.99 0.96 19.30
N TYR A 632 25.39 0.27 20.36
CA TYR A 632 25.71 0.89 21.66
C TYR A 632 27.16 1.34 21.79
N PHE A 633 28.09 0.60 21.20
CA PHE A 633 29.52 0.84 21.38
C PHE A 633 30.19 1.53 20.19
N GLY A 634 29.47 1.70 19.08
CA GLY A 634 29.94 2.29 17.82
C GLY A 634 30.76 1.35 16.95
N THR A 635 31.14 0.18 17.46
CA THR A 635 31.82 -0.88 16.71
C THR A 635 31.45 -2.23 17.32
N GLY A 636 31.12 -3.20 16.48
CA GLY A 636 30.81 -4.57 16.92
C GLY A 636 32.00 -5.27 17.59
N ILE A 637 31.72 -6.36 18.30
CA ILE A 637 32.73 -7.29 18.81
C ILE A 637 33.57 -7.81 17.63
N VAL A 638 32.89 -8.13 16.54
CA VAL A 638 33.39 -8.27 15.17
C VAL A 638 33.17 -6.93 14.47
N GLU A 639 34.23 -6.33 13.94
CA GLU A 639 34.14 -5.00 13.31
C GLU A 639 33.43 -5.07 11.95
N THR A 640 33.65 -6.14 11.21
CA THR A 640 33.05 -6.39 9.89
C THR A 640 31.68 -7.06 10.03
N SER A 641 30.66 -6.29 10.43
CA SER A 641 29.31 -6.81 10.72
C SER A 641 28.63 -7.59 9.58
N GLU A 642 29.06 -7.38 8.33
CA GLU A 642 28.53 -8.04 7.13
C GLU A 642 29.48 -9.08 6.50
N ASN A 643 30.68 -9.26 7.07
CA ASN A 643 31.66 -10.23 6.57
C ASN A 643 32.36 -10.94 7.73
N TRP A 644 31.87 -12.13 8.04
CA TRP A 644 32.34 -12.99 9.13
C TRP A 644 33.20 -14.16 8.63
N GLY A 645 33.41 -14.26 7.31
CA GLY A 645 34.28 -15.26 6.70
C GLY A 645 35.77 -14.94 6.92
N LYS A 646 36.64 -15.65 6.22
CA LYS A 646 38.11 -15.45 6.31
C LYS A 646 38.57 -14.02 6.01
N PRO A 647 37.95 -13.24 5.12
CA PRO A 647 38.32 -11.84 4.89
C PRO A 647 37.87 -10.90 6.03
N GLY A 648 36.98 -11.37 6.91
CA GLY A 648 36.48 -10.63 8.04
C GLY A 648 37.47 -10.53 9.20
N THR A 649 37.19 -9.59 10.11
CA THR A 649 37.97 -9.45 11.35
C THR A 649 37.56 -10.52 12.38
N PRO A 650 38.51 -11.11 13.13
CA PRO A 650 38.16 -11.98 14.25
C PRO A 650 37.50 -11.17 15.38
N PRO A 651 36.63 -11.80 16.20
CA PRO A 651 36.01 -11.13 17.34
C PRO A 651 37.06 -10.70 18.37
N THR A 652 36.92 -9.49 18.91
CA THR A 652 37.77 -9.01 20.01
C THR A 652 37.58 -9.80 21.31
N HIS A 653 36.36 -10.29 21.51
CA HIS A 653 35.93 -11.05 22.68
C HIS A 653 35.10 -12.27 22.23
N PRO A 654 35.74 -13.33 21.68
CA PRO A 654 35.04 -14.51 21.15
C PRO A 654 34.13 -15.18 22.19
N GLU A 655 34.63 -15.33 23.41
CA GLU A 655 33.88 -15.97 24.50
C GLU A 655 32.63 -15.17 24.90
N LEU A 656 32.73 -13.84 24.92
CA LEU A 656 31.59 -12.96 25.18
C LEU A 656 30.56 -13.05 24.05
N LEU A 657 31.00 -13.09 22.79
CA LEU A 657 30.11 -13.18 21.65
C LEU A 657 29.30 -14.48 21.66
N ASP A 658 29.96 -15.61 21.94
CA ASP A 658 29.31 -16.91 22.09
C ASP A 658 28.36 -16.94 23.29
N TRP A 659 28.76 -16.35 24.41
CA TRP A 659 27.89 -16.21 25.57
C TRP A 659 26.66 -15.36 25.28
N LEU A 660 26.81 -14.21 24.62
CA LEU A 660 25.68 -13.35 24.22
C LEU A 660 24.74 -14.08 23.26
N ALA A 661 25.28 -14.77 22.25
CA ALA A 661 24.47 -15.53 21.30
C ALA A 661 23.67 -16.65 21.98
N THR A 662 24.30 -17.41 22.87
CA THR A 662 23.62 -18.48 23.61
C THR A 662 22.67 -17.96 24.67
N GLU A 663 22.96 -16.83 25.30
CA GLU A 663 22.05 -16.17 26.24
C GLU A 663 20.82 -15.59 25.52
N PHE A 664 20.99 -15.00 24.34
CA PHE A 664 19.89 -14.49 23.52
C PHE A 664 18.91 -15.61 23.14
N MET A 665 19.42 -16.74 22.67
CA MET A 665 18.60 -17.93 22.40
C MET A 665 17.96 -18.50 23.67
N ALA A 666 18.69 -18.52 24.79
CA ALA A 666 18.18 -19.05 26.07
C ALA A 666 17.07 -18.18 26.66
N LYS A 667 17.05 -16.88 26.37
CA LYS A 667 15.97 -15.96 26.74
C LYS A 667 14.78 -15.98 25.77
N GLY A 668 14.74 -16.92 24.83
CA GLY A 668 13.66 -17.00 23.85
C GLY A 668 13.71 -15.87 22.85
N TRP A 669 14.91 -15.46 22.42
CA TRP A 669 15.10 -14.41 21.40
C TRP A 669 14.53 -13.04 21.79
N ASP A 670 14.46 -12.75 23.10
CA ASP A 670 13.94 -11.50 23.65
C ASP A 670 14.91 -10.32 23.41
N MET A 671 14.55 -9.45 22.48
CA MET A 671 15.35 -8.29 22.10
C MET A 671 15.47 -7.27 23.24
N LYS A 672 14.36 -6.88 23.87
CA LYS A 672 14.37 -5.88 24.96
C LYS A 672 15.20 -6.37 26.15
N ALA A 673 15.18 -7.67 26.46
CA ALA A 673 15.99 -8.24 27.52
C ALA A 673 17.50 -8.12 27.22
N MET A 674 17.91 -8.31 25.97
CA MET A 674 19.31 -8.13 25.56
C MET A 674 19.72 -6.66 25.57
N HIS A 675 18.89 -5.76 25.03
CA HIS A 675 19.11 -4.31 25.11
C HIS A 675 19.26 -3.86 26.57
N ARG A 676 18.34 -4.29 27.45
CA ARG A 676 18.38 -4.05 28.89
C ARG A 676 19.68 -4.54 29.51
N MET A 677 20.11 -5.76 29.19
CA MET A 677 21.33 -6.35 29.74
C MET A 677 22.58 -5.54 29.36
N ILE A 678 22.66 -5.08 28.11
CA ILE A 678 23.78 -4.25 27.64
C ILE A 678 23.77 -2.91 28.36
N VAL A 679 22.66 -2.15 28.32
CA VAL A 679 22.63 -0.78 28.88
C VAL A 679 22.70 -0.76 30.41
N THR A 680 22.41 -1.88 31.07
CA THR A 680 22.56 -2.01 32.53
C THR A 680 23.91 -2.57 32.99
N SER A 681 24.78 -3.01 32.07
CA SER A 681 26.14 -3.48 32.38
C SER A 681 27.02 -2.37 32.97
N ALA A 682 27.99 -2.74 33.80
CA ALA A 682 29.01 -1.80 34.26
C ALA A 682 29.85 -1.30 33.07
N THR A 683 30.11 -2.18 32.10
CA THR A 683 30.83 -1.91 30.85
C THR A 683 30.23 -0.72 30.10
N TYR A 684 28.92 -0.73 29.86
CA TYR A 684 28.21 0.36 29.18
C TYR A 684 28.19 1.66 30.00
N ARG A 685 28.09 1.55 31.33
CA ARG A 685 27.98 2.72 32.23
C ARG A 685 29.31 3.42 32.50
N GLN A 686 30.43 2.93 31.98
CA GLN A 686 31.74 3.59 32.13
C GLN A 686 31.76 5.01 31.54
N SER A 687 32.60 5.86 32.13
CA SER A 687 32.99 7.16 31.57
C SER A 687 33.77 6.96 30.28
N SER A 688 33.55 7.85 29.31
CA SER A 688 34.28 7.88 28.03
C SER A 688 35.60 8.66 28.11
N VAL A 689 35.87 9.30 29.26
CA VAL A 689 37.12 10.01 29.53
C VAL A 689 38.25 8.99 29.67
N ALA A 690 39.26 9.12 28.81
CA ALA A 690 40.38 8.21 28.73
C ALA A 690 41.65 8.87 29.27
N THR A 691 42.40 8.16 30.10
CA THR A 691 43.78 8.56 30.44
C THR A 691 44.67 8.43 29.21
N LYS A 692 45.81 9.15 29.19
CA LYS A 692 46.81 9.03 28.12
C LYS A 692 47.22 7.56 27.93
N ALA A 693 47.50 6.84 29.01
CA ALA A 693 47.87 5.43 28.97
C ALA A 693 46.80 4.52 28.33
N LEU A 694 45.50 4.79 28.57
CA LEU A 694 44.42 4.05 27.93
C LEU A 694 44.26 4.40 26.44
N ASN A 695 44.51 5.65 26.03
CA ASN A 695 44.50 6.01 24.61
C ASN A 695 45.69 5.40 23.87
N ASP A 696 46.88 5.38 24.47
CA ASP A 696 48.09 4.83 23.87
C ASP A 696 47.98 3.30 23.67
N ARG A 697 47.34 2.58 24.61
CA ARG A 697 47.21 1.11 24.56
C ARG A 697 46.02 0.62 23.75
N ASP A 698 44.92 1.36 23.74
CA ASP A 698 43.68 0.98 23.08
C ASP A 698 42.96 2.24 22.55
N PRO A 699 43.48 2.86 21.48
CA PRO A 699 42.94 4.12 20.95
C PRO A 699 41.49 3.96 20.46
N GLN A 700 41.16 2.79 19.91
CA GLN A 700 39.85 2.44 19.37
C GLN A 700 38.87 1.88 20.42
N ASN A 701 39.27 1.77 21.69
CA ASN A 701 38.45 1.21 22.77
C ASN A 701 37.95 -0.23 22.49
N ARG A 702 38.76 -1.04 21.80
CA ARG A 702 38.44 -2.44 21.45
C ARG A 702 38.46 -3.36 22.67
N LEU A 703 39.18 -3.01 23.73
CA LEU A 703 39.22 -3.74 25.02
C LEU A 703 38.13 -3.28 25.99
N LEU A 704 37.39 -2.20 25.66
CA LEU A 704 36.24 -1.71 26.42
C LEU A 704 36.60 -1.30 27.87
N ALA A 705 37.80 -0.77 28.06
CA ALA A 705 38.29 -0.22 29.33
C ALA A 705 37.64 1.14 29.68
N ARG A 706 36.85 1.71 28.76
CA ARG A 706 36.11 2.96 28.92
C ARG A 706 34.78 2.88 28.18
N GLY A 707 33.87 3.78 28.52
CA GLY A 707 32.58 3.89 27.85
C GLY A 707 32.73 4.37 26.40
N PRO A 708 31.73 4.10 25.54
CA PRO A 708 31.74 4.57 24.16
C PRO A 708 31.80 6.09 24.09
N ARG A 709 32.53 6.60 23.09
CA ARG A 709 32.75 8.03 22.85
C ARG A 709 31.70 8.69 21.95
N PHE A 710 30.69 7.95 21.47
CA PHE A 710 29.95 8.33 20.25
C PHE A 710 29.17 9.65 20.32
N ARG A 711 29.07 10.23 19.11
CA ARG A 711 28.75 11.60 18.66
C ARG A 711 27.30 12.05 18.93
N LEU A 712 27.15 13.14 19.69
CA LEU A 712 26.15 14.22 19.54
C LEU A 712 26.46 15.36 20.52
#